data_AF-A0A8T4JXQ2-F1
#
_entry.id   AF-A0A8T4JXQ2-F1
#
_cell.length_a   1.000
_cell.length_b   1.000
_cell.length_c   1.000
_cell.angle_alpha   90.00
_cell.angle_beta   90.00
_cell.angle_gamma   90.00
#
_symmetry.space_group_name_H-M   'P 1'
#
loop_
_entity.id
_entity.type
_entity.pdbx_description
1 polymer ?
#
loop_
_entity_poly.entity_id
_entity_poly.type
_entity_poly.pdbx_seq_one_letter_code
_entity_poly.pdbx_strand_id
1 'polypeptide(L)'
;MKTKLKKLWSGLLCTVLLMSLLPSTAFAADNPVTPLSTEDTGYELEKDTADVQITAENPGNEIQSAEKSSEESTADVDTNAQDTQILPENDESSTEAELDIQLANMPKAGADTYTFDSGVLTILAPAGLDDWKTDTAFGSADITKLVVGSAVSEVAATEFRNCDNIESIIFEGDIKLSSCMDPENTSKLLLPFENMKSLHNITFKGNANISDAFKNCAELENVAFESTGRVGGSSLKECPKISSLTFHDAITLTDGALVSDSSNPNNVLTELVFPAGSEVKNSLFSNYSALKSVTFEGDVELRQNVFNNCNALETVTFKGESTIGGGAFSNCPNIKTLSFEKKVIVTDGALYTTTENRNDALTELVFPAGSEVKNSLFSNYSALKTVTFEGDVELRQGAFKNCNALETVTFKGESTIGGSTFSNCPNIKALNFKKKTTLTDGALALSSTLVNNALTKLVFPKGSKVENNLFLNYSALKTVTFEGDVELRQSVFYNCNALETVTFKGESTIGGSAFSNCPNIKALNFEKKVIVTDGALYTTTENRNDALTELVFPEGSRVDSSIFYNYKALKSVTFEGDVELGQSVFYSCNALETVTFKGESTIGGSAFSNCPSIKTLRFAKKTTLTDGAFYTDSDNRNRSLKELVFPDGSKVENNIFANYKALKSVTFEGDADLKQGVFRHCDALETVTFNGESIIGQSAFYDCPSLGNVDFKKKTMLSESAFGCTEEKPNSVMTELVLPGDSTIKDSAFSNYSKLNKVTIKKGAKLGTRILPGCSALETFIFEADTPQDFESLTFTNFEPKKITIYVPDVEKYKEALEKDTGSDLNEHYNIEFVGRLKLHIHKLTLVPAKDATCTEDGNKAYYICDGCDKWFEDAEGTSEITDKTSVIIPASGHTLSNVPAKDATCTEEGNEAYYICDGCDKWFEDAEGTSEITDKTSVIIPASGHTLSNVPAKDATCTEDGNKAYYICDRCDKWFEDAQGKSEITDKTSVIIPAAGHQLSGWKTDDNSHWHECVCGYKADAAQHSFKWVIEKEANATQKGAKHEECTVCGYKRAAVEIPATGSTVAPTTTPTTTPEKDSTTTSASAVKSPKTGDNSNIFLWIVLLVISGGIVSCIIVYNKKRKCNRK
;
A
#
# COMPACT_ATOMS: atom_id res chain seq x y z
N MET A 1 30.52 30.15 10.23
CA MET A 1 31.88 30.41 9.69
C MET A 1 31.80 30.46 8.17
N LYS A 2 32.64 31.27 7.49
CA LYS A 2 32.75 31.29 6.01
C LYS A 2 34.11 30.71 5.58
N THR A 3 34.31 30.57 4.26
CA THR A 3 35.58 30.22 3.58
C THR A 3 36.27 28.90 3.96
N LYS A 4 35.87 27.80 3.29
CA LYS A 4 36.83 26.76 2.84
C LYS A 4 36.33 25.87 1.66
N LEU A 5 35.53 26.42 0.74
CA LEU A 5 35.25 25.79 -0.57
C LEU A 5 35.94 26.60 -1.69
N LYS A 6 37.16 26.19 -2.10
CA LYS A 6 37.87 26.70 -3.29
C LYS A 6 39.14 25.89 -3.63
N LYS A 7 38.96 24.67 -4.16
CA LYS A 7 39.91 23.92 -5.00
C LYS A 7 39.23 22.61 -5.44
N LEU A 8 39.72 22.01 -6.53
CA LEU A 8 39.04 20.96 -7.32
C LEU A 8 37.75 21.47 -7.99
N TRP A 9 37.89 21.96 -9.24
CA TRP A 9 36.93 21.87 -10.36
C TRP A 9 37.59 22.59 -11.56
N SER A 10 38.51 21.89 -12.22
CA SER A 10 39.29 22.38 -13.36
C SER A 10 39.96 21.21 -14.07
N GLY A 11 39.30 20.62 -15.08
CA GLY A 11 39.75 19.37 -15.70
C GLY A 11 39.00 19.01 -16.98
N LEU A 12 39.39 19.67 -18.08
CA LEU A 12 39.02 19.42 -19.49
C LEU A 12 37.58 19.67 -19.96
N LEU A 13 37.50 20.18 -21.19
CA LEU A 13 36.34 20.29 -22.08
C LEU A 13 36.89 20.30 -23.53
N CYS A 14 36.08 19.91 -24.52
CA CYS A 14 36.41 19.78 -25.96
C CYS A 14 37.39 18.61 -26.29
N THR A 15 37.36 17.99 -27.48
CA THR A 15 36.88 18.44 -28.81
C THR A 15 36.16 17.36 -29.66
N VAL A 16 35.14 17.77 -30.45
CA VAL A 16 34.88 17.49 -31.90
C VAL A 16 35.00 16.03 -32.45
N LEU A 17 34.14 15.50 -33.36
CA LEU A 17 32.71 15.65 -33.76
C LEU A 17 32.41 14.65 -34.92
N LEU A 18 31.16 14.54 -35.37
CA LEU A 18 30.70 14.06 -36.71
C LEU A 18 31.14 12.65 -37.21
N MET A 19 30.22 11.67 -37.20
CA MET A 19 29.64 11.07 -38.43
C MET A 19 28.43 10.17 -38.12
N SER A 20 27.81 9.56 -39.14
CA SER A 20 26.39 9.17 -39.13
C SER A 20 26.03 7.91 -39.93
N LEU A 21 24.80 7.41 -39.70
CA LEU A 21 23.93 6.58 -40.58
C LEU A 21 23.90 5.03 -40.42
N LEU A 22 22.65 4.55 -40.25
CA LEU A 22 22.05 3.27 -40.73
C LEU A 22 22.28 1.96 -39.93
N PRO A 23 21.34 0.97 -40.02
CA PRO A 23 20.87 0.27 -38.82
C PRO A 23 20.72 -1.27 -38.89
N SER A 24 20.39 -1.84 -37.72
CA SER A 24 19.54 -3.03 -37.51
C SER A 24 19.81 -4.34 -38.27
N THR A 25 20.23 -5.37 -37.52
CA THR A 25 19.82 -6.77 -37.73
C THR A 25 19.54 -7.44 -36.39
N ALA A 26 18.65 -8.44 -36.38
CA ALA A 26 18.34 -9.26 -35.21
C ALA A 26 19.18 -10.55 -35.21
N PHE A 27 19.22 -11.26 -34.09
CA PHE A 27 19.41 -12.72 -34.08
C PHE A 27 18.51 -13.39 -33.04
N ALA A 28 18.13 -14.63 -33.32
CA ALA A 28 17.22 -15.44 -32.50
C ALA A 28 17.99 -16.36 -31.53
N ALA A 29 17.25 -17.02 -30.65
CA ALA A 29 17.78 -18.01 -29.73
C ALA A 29 18.14 -19.34 -30.43
N ASP A 30 19.07 -20.09 -29.85
CA ASP A 30 18.93 -21.54 -29.71
C ASP A 30 19.74 -22.07 -28.52
N ASN A 31 19.32 -23.23 -28.00
CA ASN A 31 19.94 -23.99 -26.89
C ASN A 31 20.71 -25.19 -27.49
N PRO A 32 21.65 -25.89 -26.79
CA PRO A 32 21.34 -26.56 -25.52
C PRO A 32 22.50 -26.79 -24.51
N VAL A 33 22.17 -27.53 -23.45
CA VAL A 33 22.95 -27.92 -22.26
C VAL A 33 23.91 -29.09 -22.50
N THR A 34 25.13 -29.06 -21.92
CA THR A 34 25.76 -30.17 -21.15
C THR A 34 27.05 -29.68 -20.43
N PRO A 35 27.52 -30.35 -19.35
CA PRO A 35 28.41 -29.74 -18.36
C PRO A 35 29.92 -30.00 -18.55
N LEU A 36 30.74 -29.20 -17.86
CA LEU A 36 32.14 -29.47 -17.57
C LEU A 36 32.48 -29.12 -16.10
N SER A 37 33.62 -29.60 -15.62
CA SER A 37 33.91 -29.84 -14.20
C SER A 37 34.51 -28.65 -13.43
N THR A 38 34.51 -28.80 -12.10
CA THR A 38 35.25 -28.01 -11.11
C THR A 38 36.74 -27.86 -11.39
N GLU A 39 37.30 -26.68 -11.11
CA GLU A 39 38.66 -26.55 -10.56
C GLU A 39 38.82 -25.21 -9.80
N ASP A 40 40.00 -25.01 -9.20
CA ASP A 40 40.29 -24.23 -7.97
C ASP A 40 39.81 -22.78 -7.79
N THR A 41 39.64 -22.43 -6.51
CA THR A 41 39.59 -21.05 -6.00
C THR A 41 40.98 -20.53 -5.62
N GLY A 42 41.30 -19.26 -5.91
CA GLY A 42 42.53 -18.64 -5.40
C GLY A 42 42.53 -17.12 -5.46
N TYR A 43 43.31 -16.51 -4.55
CA TYR A 43 43.69 -15.08 -4.50
C TYR A 43 42.55 -14.09 -4.17
N GLU A 44 42.75 -13.00 -3.43
CA GLU A 44 43.91 -12.56 -2.63
C GLU A 44 43.47 -11.59 -1.52
N LEU A 45 44.30 -11.40 -0.49
CA LEU A 45 44.12 -10.36 0.54
C LEU A 45 45.46 -9.69 0.84
N GLU A 46 45.68 -8.49 0.30
CA GLU A 46 46.83 -7.66 0.65
C GLU A 46 46.64 -6.95 2.00
N LYS A 47 47.77 -6.64 2.63
CA LYS A 47 47.88 -5.85 3.87
C LYS A 47 47.86 -4.35 3.53
N ASP A 48 47.65 -3.42 4.45
CA ASP A 48 48.72 -3.04 5.38
C ASP A 48 48.24 -2.43 6.73
N THR A 49 49.18 -1.91 7.51
CA THR A 49 49.18 -1.93 8.97
C THR A 49 49.53 -0.57 9.61
N ALA A 50 49.14 -0.39 10.88
CA ALA A 50 49.81 0.49 11.85
C ALA A 50 49.34 0.21 13.31
N ASP A 51 50.27 -0.32 14.12
CA ASP A 51 50.55 -0.14 15.58
C ASP A 51 49.52 0.54 16.53
N VAL A 52 49.46 0.24 17.83
CA VAL A 52 50.57 0.07 18.81
C VAL A 52 50.23 -0.92 19.95
N GLN A 53 51.22 -1.77 20.31
CA GLN A 53 51.60 -2.42 21.61
C GLN A 53 50.60 -2.48 22.82
N ILE A 54 50.63 -3.51 23.68
CA ILE A 54 51.71 -3.81 24.67
C ILE A 54 51.82 -5.30 25.08
N THR A 55 53.06 -5.67 25.42
CA THR A 55 53.67 -6.94 25.89
C THR A 55 52.87 -7.98 26.70
N ALA A 56 53.22 -9.25 26.48
CA ALA A 56 53.41 -10.28 27.52
C ALA A 56 54.62 -11.17 27.15
N GLU A 57 55.41 -11.63 28.13
CA GLU A 57 56.61 -12.46 27.91
C GLU A 57 56.39 -13.94 28.29
N ASN A 58 57.19 -14.82 27.69
CA ASN A 58 57.23 -16.28 27.90
C ASN A 58 58.45 -16.61 28.81
N PRO A 59 58.44 -17.68 29.65
CA PRO A 59 58.87 -19.01 29.19
C PRO A 59 58.10 -20.19 29.86
N GLY A 60 58.26 -21.47 29.48
CA GLY A 60 59.02 -22.07 28.37
C GLY A 60 59.67 -23.42 28.74
N ASN A 61 59.29 -24.51 28.03
CA ASN A 61 59.97 -25.80 27.79
C ASN A 61 58.97 -26.72 27.01
N GLU A 62 59.32 -27.52 25.99
CA GLU A 62 60.29 -28.63 25.88
C GLU A 62 59.85 -29.93 26.62
N ILE A 63 59.90 -31.16 26.05
CA ILE A 63 60.28 -31.61 24.69
C ILE A 63 59.73 -33.04 24.38
N GLN A 64 59.59 -33.39 23.08
CA GLN A 64 59.52 -34.72 22.42
C GLN A 64 58.84 -35.95 23.09
N SER A 65 57.91 -36.59 22.36
CA SER A 65 58.02 -37.98 21.83
C SER A 65 56.72 -38.42 21.15
N ALA A 66 56.61 -39.60 20.50
CA ALA A 66 57.37 -40.15 19.37
C ALA A 66 56.62 -41.40 18.82
N GLU A 67 56.64 -41.62 17.50
CA GLU A 67 56.30 -42.86 16.78
C GLU A 67 54.86 -43.48 16.84
N LYS A 68 54.25 -43.54 15.64
CA LYS A 68 53.64 -44.74 14.99
C LYS A 68 52.25 -45.32 15.41
N SER A 69 51.43 -45.51 14.38
CA SER A 69 50.58 -46.69 14.01
C SER A 69 49.57 -47.28 15.01
N SER A 70 48.38 -47.74 14.60
CA SER A 70 47.82 -47.92 13.25
C SER A 70 46.29 -47.97 13.25
N GLU A 71 45.76 -47.97 12.03
CA GLU A 71 44.39 -48.25 11.59
C GLU A 71 43.58 -49.29 12.41
N GLU A 72 42.28 -48.98 12.58
CA GLU A 72 41.13 -49.89 12.42
C GLU A 72 40.90 -51.04 13.44
N SER A 73 39.68 -51.57 13.63
CA SER A 73 38.37 -51.33 12.99
C SER A 73 37.20 -51.57 13.97
N THR A 74 36.01 -51.13 13.59
CA THR A 74 34.73 -51.68 14.08
C THR A 74 34.31 -52.90 13.26
N ALA A 75 33.81 -53.98 13.89
CA ALA A 75 32.63 -54.73 13.43
C ALA A 75 32.33 -55.94 14.33
N ASP A 76 31.05 -56.29 14.42
CA ASP A 76 30.55 -57.51 15.05
C ASP A 76 30.68 -58.76 14.15
N VAL A 77 31.05 -59.88 14.78
CA VAL A 77 30.31 -61.17 14.81
C VAL A 77 29.46 -61.55 13.57
N ASP A 78 29.75 -62.70 12.94
CA ASP A 78 28.90 -63.90 13.16
C ASP A 78 29.48 -65.26 12.67
N THR A 79 28.95 -66.34 13.28
CA THR A 79 28.84 -67.74 12.85
C THR A 79 30.08 -68.69 12.73
N ASN A 80 30.27 -69.45 13.84
CA ASN A 80 29.91 -70.89 13.94
C ASN A 80 30.92 -72.03 13.56
N ALA A 81 30.92 -73.08 14.43
CA ALA A 81 31.31 -74.50 14.22
C ALA A 81 32.83 -74.84 14.03
N GLN A 82 33.41 -75.94 14.55
CA GLN A 82 32.95 -77.09 15.37
C GLN A 82 34.03 -77.48 16.43
N ASP A 83 33.67 -78.37 17.37
CA ASP A 83 34.45 -79.49 17.97
C ASP A 83 35.99 -79.41 18.14
N THR A 84 36.61 -79.91 19.23
CA THR A 84 36.18 -80.99 20.14
C THR A 84 36.88 -80.90 21.51
N GLN A 85 36.35 -81.63 22.51
CA GLN A 85 37.06 -82.37 23.60
C GLN A 85 38.56 -82.07 23.88
N ILE A 86 39.03 -81.96 25.13
CA ILE A 86 38.74 -82.88 26.26
C ILE A 86 39.09 -82.25 27.63
N LEU A 87 38.45 -82.75 28.71
CA LEU A 87 38.70 -82.45 30.15
C LEU A 87 39.89 -83.30 30.68
N PRO A 88 40.25 -83.46 31.99
CA PRO A 88 39.57 -83.07 33.25
C PRO A 88 40.57 -82.51 34.32
N GLU A 89 40.35 -82.44 35.65
CA GLU A 89 39.25 -82.82 36.57
C GLU A 89 39.40 -82.08 37.94
N ASN A 90 38.47 -82.34 38.86
CA ASN A 90 38.57 -82.21 40.34
C ASN A 90 38.52 -80.81 41.00
N ASP A 91 37.81 -80.62 42.12
CA ASP A 91 36.68 -81.40 42.68
C ASP A 91 35.87 -80.55 43.69
N GLU A 92 34.74 -81.07 44.16
CA GLU A 92 33.81 -80.44 45.11
C GLU A 92 34.36 -80.25 46.54
N SER A 93 33.77 -79.31 47.31
CA SER A 93 32.91 -79.63 48.47
C SER A 93 32.92 -78.60 49.62
N SER A 94 31.96 -78.76 50.55
CA SER A 94 31.67 -77.98 51.78
C SER A 94 31.10 -76.56 51.58
N THR A 95 30.06 -76.02 52.23
CA THR A 95 28.90 -76.43 53.08
C THR A 95 28.76 -75.53 54.32
N GLU A 96 27.84 -74.56 54.26
CA GLU A 96 26.97 -74.05 55.35
C GLU A 96 27.57 -73.62 56.72
N ALA A 97 28.89 -73.46 56.86
CA ALA A 97 29.54 -73.30 58.17
C ALA A 97 30.02 -71.87 58.55
N GLU A 98 29.79 -70.84 57.73
CA GLU A 98 30.36 -69.49 57.93
C GLU A 98 29.37 -68.40 58.39
N LEU A 99 28.10 -68.74 58.67
CA LEU A 99 27.05 -67.75 58.97
C LEU A 99 27.17 -67.01 60.32
N ASP A 100 27.96 -67.51 61.28
CA ASP A 100 27.93 -67.04 62.69
C ASP A 100 29.19 -66.24 63.13
N ILE A 101 30.16 -65.99 62.24
CA ILE A 101 31.51 -65.52 62.66
C ILE A 101 31.74 -63.99 62.47
N GLN A 102 31.06 -63.31 61.54
CA GLN A 102 31.38 -61.89 61.25
C GLN A 102 30.95 -60.92 62.35
N LEU A 103 29.87 -61.21 63.10
CA LEU A 103 29.32 -60.31 64.12
C LEU A 103 30.25 -60.10 65.34
N ALA A 104 31.28 -60.94 65.51
CA ALA A 104 32.18 -60.91 66.67
C ALA A 104 33.30 -59.86 66.61
N ASN A 105 33.56 -59.27 65.43
CA ASN A 105 34.75 -58.43 65.17
C ASN A 105 34.48 -56.91 65.08
N MET A 106 33.27 -56.43 65.35
CA MET A 106 33.01 -54.98 65.40
C MET A 106 33.79 -54.30 66.56
N PRO A 107 34.47 -53.16 66.34
CA PRO A 107 35.27 -52.51 67.37
C PRO A 107 34.42 -52.01 68.54
N LYS A 108 34.81 -52.34 69.77
CA LYS A 108 34.23 -51.77 71.00
C LYS A 108 34.76 -50.36 71.27
N ALA A 109 34.35 -49.42 70.42
CA ALA A 109 34.02 -48.08 70.89
C ALA A 109 32.91 -48.15 71.95
N GLY A 110 32.65 -47.05 72.66
CA GLY A 110 31.64 -47.01 73.73
C GLY A 110 30.26 -47.52 73.28
N ALA A 111 29.55 -48.23 74.17
CA ALA A 111 28.26 -48.87 73.86
C ALA A 111 27.13 -47.88 73.53
N ASP A 112 27.39 -46.58 73.61
CA ASP A 112 26.48 -45.48 73.33
C ASP A 112 26.74 -44.81 71.96
N THR A 113 27.80 -45.21 71.22
CA THR A 113 28.23 -44.52 69.99
C THR A 113 27.49 -44.98 68.72
N TYR A 114 27.15 -46.27 68.64
CA TYR A 114 26.36 -46.85 67.55
C TYR A 114 25.56 -48.06 68.03
N THR A 115 24.49 -48.41 67.32
CA THR A 115 23.66 -49.58 67.58
C THR A 115 23.42 -50.37 66.29
N PHE A 116 23.49 -51.69 66.34
CA PHE A 116 23.13 -52.57 65.23
C PHE A 116 21.96 -53.46 65.64
N ASP A 117 20.86 -53.40 64.90
CA ASP A 117 19.67 -54.24 65.10
C ASP A 117 19.13 -54.69 63.75
N SER A 118 19.01 -56.01 63.55
CA SER A 118 18.28 -56.61 62.42
C SER A 118 18.69 -56.07 61.03
N GLY A 119 19.99 -55.84 60.82
CA GLY A 119 20.57 -55.29 59.58
C GLY A 119 20.66 -53.76 59.51
N VAL A 120 20.09 -53.06 60.49
CA VAL A 120 20.14 -51.59 60.59
C VAL A 120 21.28 -51.15 61.51
N LEU A 121 22.31 -50.53 60.93
CA LEU A 121 23.35 -49.80 61.67
C LEU A 121 22.89 -48.35 61.89
N THR A 122 22.70 -47.95 63.14
CA THR A 122 22.41 -46.56 63.52
C THR A 122 23.59 -45.96 64.28
N ILE A 123 24.17 -44.88 63.76
CA ILE A 123 25.28 -44.15 64.40
C ILE A 123 24.69 -43.00 65.21
N LEU A 124 24.99 -42.96 66.51
CA LEU A 124 24.39 -42.05 67.49
C LEU A 124 25.41 -41.08 68.13
N ALA A 125 26.63 -41.02 67.58
CA ALA A 125 27.83 -40.45 68.18
C ALA A 125 27.57 -39.17 69.03
N PRO A 126 27.93 -39.18 70.33
CA PRO A 126 27.54 -38.11 71.25
C PRO A 126 28.18 -36.76 70.88
N ALA A 127 27.41 -35.69 71.11
CA ALA A 127 27.78 -34.33 70.70
C ALA A 127 29.16 -33.90 71.28
N GLY A 128 30.08 -33.53 70.38
CA GLY A 128 31.45 -33.13 70.72
C GLY A 128 32.52 -34.23 70.60
N LEU A 129 32.20 -35.37 69.97
CA LEU A 129 33.17 -36.44 69.70
C LEU A 129 33.70 -36.36 68.26
N ASP A 130 34.73 -35.54 68.04
CA ASP A 130 35.37 -35.35 66.71
C ASP A 130 36.01 -36.64 66.14
N ASP A 131 36.27 -37.63 67.00
CA ASP A 131 36.98 -38.87 66.71
C ASP A 131 36.13 -40.11 67.06
N TRP A 132 34.93 -40.18 66.48
CA TRP A 132 34.16 -41.44 66.38
C TRP A 132 34.76 -42.42 65.36
N LYS A 133 35.64 -41.91 64.49
CA LYS A 133 36.40 -42.64 63.47
C LYS A 133 37.14 -43.81 64.12
N THR A 134 36.91 -45.02 63.65
CA THR A 134 37.73 -46.18 64.04
C THR A 134 38.88 -46.38 63.06
N ASP A 135 40.06 -46.80 63.51
CA ASP A 135 41.21 -47.22 62.67
C ASP A 135 40.92 -48.50 61.82
N THR A 136 39.64 -48.84 61.64
CA THR A 136 39.09 -50.02 61.00
C THR A 136 37.78 -49.62 60.35
N ALA A 137 37.66 -49.82 59.03
CA ALA A 137 36.43 -49.52 58.30
C ALA A 137 35.26 -50.42 58.74
N PHE A 138 34.04 -49.91 58.63
CA PHE A 138 32.83 -50.73 58.70
C PHE A 138 32.78 -51.61 57.45
N GLY A 139 32.95 -52.92 57.64
CA GLY A 139 32.91 -53.93 56.58
C GLY A 139 32.30 -55.23 57.11
N SER A 140 30.97 -55.32 57.05
CA SER A 140 30.18 -56.52 57.37
C SER A 140 29.16 -56.72 56.26
N ALA A 141 28.90 -57.99 55.91
CA ALA A 141 27.86 -58.36 54.96
C ALA A 141 26.43 -58.18 55.49
N ASP A 142 26.27 -57.93 56.79
CA ASP A 142 24.97 -57.96 57.49
C ASP A 142 24.27 -56.58 57.50
N ILE A 143 24.96 -55.50 57.12
CA ILE A 143 24.43 -54.14 57.15
C ILE A 143 23.64 -53.85 55.86
N THR A 144 22.31 -53.92 55.93
CA THR A 144 21.41 -53.56 54.82
C THR A 144 20.90 -52.11 54.92
N LYS A 145 20.96 -51.48 56.09
CA LYS A 145 20.56 -50.07 56.26
C LYS A 145 21.49 -49.30 57.18
N LEU A 146 21.82 -48.08 56.78
CA LEU A 146 22.59 -47.11 57.57
C LEU A 146 21.69 -45.93 57.98
N VAL A 147 21.70 -45.57 59.26
CA VAL A 147 21.08 -44.34 59.77
C VAL A 147 22.13 -43.53 60.53
N VAL A 148 22.45 -42.35 60.02
CA VAL A 148 23.39 -41.40 60.63
C VAL A 148 22.59 -40.39 61.45
N GLY A 149 22.69 -40.49 62.76
CA GLY A 149 21.98 -39.65 63.71
C GLY A 149 22.44 -38.19 63.68
N SER A 150 21.55 -37.28 64.09
CA SER A 150 21.67 -35.82 63.91
C SER A 150 22.80 -35.12 64.69
N ALA A 151 23.71 -35.88 65.31
CA ALA A 151 24.90 -35.37 65.99
C ALA A 151 26.20 -35.58 65.19
N VAL A 152 26.16 -36.38 64.11
CA VAL A 152 27.31 -36.61 63.22
C VAL A 152 27.33 -35.55 62.12
N SER A 153 28.25 -34.60 62.21
CA SER A 153 28.39 -33.50 61.23
C SER A 153 29.28 -33.81 60.02
N GLU A 154 30.10 -34.85 60.09
CA GLU A 154 31.02 -35.24 59.00
C GLU A 154 31.23 -36.75 58.93
N VAL A 155 31.27 -37.29 57.70
CA VAL A 155 31.71 -38.66 57.37
C VAL A 155 32.88 -38.57 56.38
N ALA A 156 33.98 -39.26 56.72
CA ALA A 156 35.20 -39.29 55.94
C ALA A 156 35.18 -40.35 54.84
N ALA A 157 36.10 -40.23 53.88
CA ALA A 157 36.35 -41.24 52.86
C ALA A 157 36.77 -42.58 53.50
N THR A 158 36.42 -43.69 52.84
CA THR A 158 36.76 -45.08 53.22
C THR A 158 36.12 -45.67 54.48
N GLU A 159 35.37 -44.90 55.28
CA GLU A 159 34.69 -45.38 56.50
C GLU A 159 33.78 -46.61 56.26
N PHE A 160 33.06 -46.63 55.14
CA PHE A 160 32.13 -47.71 54.73
C PHE A 160 32.67 -48.54 53.53
N ARG A 161 34.00 -48.56 53.33
CA ARG A 161 34.62 -49.27 52.21
C ARG A 161 34.36 -50.78 52.32
N ASN A 162 33.77 -51.35 51.26
CA ASN A 162 33.29 -52.74 51.15
C ASN A 162 31.94 -53.04 51.86
N CYS A 163 31.13 -52.04 52.23
CA CYS A 163 29.74 -52.22 52.65
C CYS A 163 28.77 -52.46 51.46
N ASP A 164 29.08 -53.44 50.62
CA ASP A 164 28.38 -53.69 49.33
C ASP A 164 26.87 -53.98 49.45
N ASN A 165 26.42 -54.39 50.64
CA ASN A 165 25.04 -54.84 50.92
C ASN A 165 24.11 -53.75 51.48
N ILE A 166 24.58 -52.50 51.68
CA ILE A 166 23.70 -51.42 52.16
C ILE A 166 22.69 -51.04 51.06
N GLU A 167 21.41 -51.24 51.32
CA GLU A 167 20.26 -50.92 50.45
C GLU A 167 19.73 -49.49 50.67
N SER A 168 19.90 -48.94 51.88
CA SER A 168 19.34 -47.64 52.27
C SER A 168 20.23 -46.86 53.24
N ILE A 169 20.37 -45.55 53.00
CA ILE A 169 21.07 -44.62 53.89
C ILE A 169 20.15 -43.43 54.26
N ILE A 170 20.07 -43.09 55.55
CA ILE A 170 19.33 -41.91 56.04
C ILE A 170 20.26 -41.05 56.91
N PHE A 171 20.29 -39.74 56.66
CA PHE A 171 20.98 -38.75 57.50
C PHE A 171 19.95 -37.87 58.22
N GLU A 172 19.87 -37.98 59.54
CA GLU A 172 18.85 -37.32 60.39
C GLU A 172 19.20 -35.85 60.75
N GLY A 173 20.35 -35.34 60.32
CA GLY A 173 20.80 -33.97 60.60
C GLY A 173 21.81 -33.44 59.58
N ASP A 174 22.39 -32.28 59.87
CA ASP A 174 23.34 -31.58 58.99
C ASP A 174 24.62 -32.41 58.81
N ILE A 175 25.02 -32.65 57.55
CA ILE A 175 26.10 -33.59 57.21
C ILE A 175 27.02 -33.05 56.10
N LYS A 176 28.32 -33.26 56.27
CA LYS A 176 29.35 -33.13 55.24
C LYS A 176 29.95 -34.51 54.91
N LEU A 177 29.88 -34.91 53.65
CA LEU A 177 30.61 -36.08 53.15
C LEU A 177 31.94 -35.60 52.55
N SER A 178 33.06 -36.24 52.88
CA SER A 178 34.40 -35.74 52.50
C SER A 178 35.30 -36.78 51.87
N SER A 179 35.56 -36.61 50.57
CA SER A 179 36.60 -37.31 49.82
C SER A 179 38.03 -36.94 50.25
N CYS A 180 39.00 -37.82 50.03
CA CYS A 180 40.43 -37.52 50.15
C CYS A 180 41.25 -38.08 48.97
N MET A 181 42.47 -37.59 48.76
CA MET A 181 43.42 -38.22 47.82
C MET A 181 43.92 -39.55 48.40
N ASP A 182 44.03 -40.58 47.56
CA ASP A 182 44.60 -41.87 47.94
C ASP A 182 46.10 -41.71 48.29
N PRO A 183 46.54 -42.01 49.54
CA PRO A 183 47.93 -41.80 49.95
C PRO A 183 48.95 -42.60 49.15
N GLU A 184 48.54 -43.73 48.55
CA GLU A 184 49.38 -44.58 47.72
C GLU A 184 49.30 -44.21 46.22
N ASN A 185 48.27 -43.45 45.81
CA ASN A 185 48.05 -43.02 44.44
C ASN A 185 47.45 -41.61 44.38
N THR A 186 48.32 -40.59 44.34
CA THR A 186 47.93 -39.17 44.31
C THR A 186 47.15 -38.73 43.06
N SER A 187 46.89 -39.62 42.11
CA SER A 187 46.00 -39.41 40.96
C SER A 187 44.58 -39.97 41.18
N LYS A 188 44.29 -40.56 42.34
CA LYS A 188 43.00 -41.19 42.68
C LYS A 188 42.34 -40.48 43.85
N LEU A 189 41.05 -40.19 43.68
CA LEU A 189 40.17 -39.66 44.73
C LEU A 189 39.45 -40.83 45.41
N LEU A 190 39.55 -40.92 46.74
CA LEU A 190 38.79 -41.84 47.59
C LEU A 190 37.51 -41.14 48.03
N LEU A 191 36.37 -41.79 47.79
CA LEU A 191 35.04 -41.29 48.15
C LEU A 191 34.52 -42.02 49.41
N PRO A 192 33.60 -41.42 50.18
CA PRO A 192 32.85 -42.10 51.23
C PRO A 192 32.04 -43.31 50.73
N PHE A 193 31.43 -43.23 49.54
CA PHE A 193 30.56 -44.28 48.98
C PHE A 193 30.85 -44.53 47.48
N GLU A 194 31.89 -45.32 47.18
CA GLU A 194 32.24 -45.72 45.80
C GLU A 194 31.87 -47.19 45.54
N ASN A 195 31.23 -47.48 44.39
CA ASN A 195 30.85 -48.83 43.94
C ASN A 195 29.80 -49.56 44.83
N MET A 196 28.92 -48.83 45.52
CA MET A 196 27.87 -49.41 46.37
C MET A 196 26.89 -50.24 45.52
N LYS A 197 27.00 -51.57 45.57
CA LYS A 197 26.30 -52.48 44.63
C LYS A 197 24.81 -52.62 44.90
N SER A 198 24.38 -52.60 46.16
CA SER A 198 22.98 -52.84 46.56
C SER A 198 22.22 -51.56 46.91
N LEU A 199 22.86 -50.39 46.86
CA LEU A 199 22.32 -49.15 47.41
C LEU A 199 21.23 -48.57 46.51
N HIS A 200 19.98 -48.68 46.97
CA HIS A 200 18.78 -48.21 46.26
C HIS A 200 18.27 -46.84 46.71
N ASN A 201 18.48 -46.44 47.98
CA ASN A 201 17.80 -45.29 48.59
C ASN A 201 18.72 -44.41 49.46
N ILE A 202 18.69 -43.09 49.28
CA ILE A 202 19.39 -42.11 50.12
C ILE A 202 18.44 -40.97 50.54
N THR A 203 18.42 -40.58 51.82
CA THR A 203 17.62 -39.45 52.33
C THR A 203 18.44 -38.55 53.25
N PHE A 204 18.40 -37.23 52.99
CA PHE A 204 19.01 -36.19 53.81
C PHE A 204 17.94 -35.31 54.45
N LYS A 205 17.84 -35.32 55.79
CA LYS A 205 16.85 -34.51 56.52
C LYS A 205 17.39 -33.15 56.96
N GLY A 206 18.65 -33.09 57.36
CA GLY A 206 19.36 -31.84 57.61
C GLY A 206 20.12 -31.35 56.37
N ASN A 207 20.88 -30.26 56.54
CA ASN A 207 21.62 -29.64 55.45
C ASN A 207 22.79 -30.53 55.00
N ALA A 208 22.81 -30.94 53.73
CA ALA A 208 23.75 -31.96 53.25
C ALA A 208 24.72 -31.44 52.18
N ASN A 209 26.03 -31.49 52.45
CA ASN A 209 27.07 -31.27 51.44
C ASN A 209 27.68 -32.63 51.04
N ILE A 210 27.35 -33.07 49.83
CA ILE A 210 27.75 -34.37 49.28
C ILE A 210 28.69 -34.21 48.08
N SER A 211 29.63 -33.28 48.16
CA SER A 211 30.65 -33.07 47.12
C SER A 211 31.69 -34.22 47.14
N ASP A 212 31.98 -34.78 45.96
CA ASP A 212 32.72 -36.04 45.75
C ASP A 212 32.34 -37.18 46.72
N ALA A 213 31.05 -37.45 46.87
CA ALA A 213 30.52 -38.39 47.86
C ALA A 213 30.16 -39.79 47.33
N PHE A 214 29.42 -39.86 46.23
CA PHE A 214 28.81 -41.09 45.68
C PHE A 214 29.22 -41.29 44.23
N LYS A 215 29.61 -42.50 43.83
CA LYS A 215 29.92 -42.83 42.43
C LYS A 215 29.72 -44.31 42.14
N ASN A 216 29.30 -44.63 40.91
CA ASN A 216 29.09 -46.00 40.42
C ASN A 216 28.16 -46.83 41.34
N CYS A 217 27.13 -46.18 41.88
CA CYS A 217 26.08 -46.81 42.68
C CYS A 217 25.00 -47.28 41.71
N ALA A 218 25.28 -48.40 41.02
CA ALA A 218 24.54 -48.83 39.83
C ALA A 218 23.04 -49.04 40.08
N GLU A 219 22.66 -49.47 41.29
CA GLU A 219 21.30 -49.78 41.73
C GLU A 219 20.57 -48.60 42.40
N LEU A 220 21.17 -47.41 42.46
CA LEU A 220 20.59 -46.25 43.16
C LEU A 220 19.37 -45.70 42.42
N GLU A 221 18.20 -45.82 43.03
CA GLU A 221 16.90 -45.41 42.46
C GLU A 221 16.40 -44.07 43.02
N ASN A 222 16.58 -43.81 44.31
CA ASN A 222 15.94 -42.69 45.01
C ASN A 222 16.94 -41.85 45.82
N VAL A 223 16.97 -40.54 45.57
CA VAL A 223 17.74 -39.56 46.36
C VAL A 223 16.83 -38.40 46.77
N ALA A 224 16.73 -38.13 48.07
CA ALA A 224 15.85 -37.10 48.63
C ALA A 224 16.57 -36.13 49.57
N PHE A 225 16.31 -34.84 49.39
CA PHE A 225 16.71 -33.76 50.28
C PHE A 225 15.46 -33.09 50.88
N GLU A 226 15.27 -33.19 52.19
CA GLU A 226 14.17 -32.54 52.93
C GLU A 226 14.54 -31.11 53.40
N SER A 227 15.83 -30.77 53.41
CA SER A 227 16.39 -29.44 53.68
C SER A 227 17.34 -29.02 52.55
N THR A 228 18.02 -27.87 52.69
CA THR A 228 19.00 -27.38 51.72
C THR A 228 20.15 -28.36 51.50
N GLY A 229 20.79 -28.31 50.33
CA GLY A 229 21.91 -29.21 50.05
C GLY A 229 22.87 -28.70 49.00
N ARG A 230 24.04 -29.35 48.92
CA ARG A 230 25.08 -29.10 47.93
C ARG A 230 25.57 -30.42 47.34
N VAL A 231 25.50 -30.55 46.02
CA VAL A 231 26.04 -31.68 45.25
C VAL A 231 27.13 -31.14 44.32
N GLY A 232 28.25 -31.84 44.20
CA GLY A 232 29.40 -31.36 43.43
C GLY A 232 30.48 -32.41 43.21
N GLY A 233 31.48 -32.08 42.39
CA GLY A 233 32.49 -33.07 41.98
C GLY A 233 31.87 -34.12 41.07
N SER A 234 32.28 -35.39 41.18
CA SER A 234 31.69 -36.51 40.41
C SER A 234 30.50 -37.19 41.14
N SER A 235 29.74 -36.44 41.94
CA SER A 235 28.77 -37.02 42.88
C SER A 235 27.43 -37.38 42.26
N LEU A 236 27.13 -38.68 42.32
CA LEU A 236 26.07 -39.38 41.59
C LEU A 236 26.40 -39.62 40.11
N LYS A 237 27.67 -39.47 39.70
CA LYS A 237 28.17 -39.98 38.41
C LYS A 237 28.05 -41.52 38.38
N GLU A 238 27.77 -42.07 37.19
CA GLU A 238 27.63 -43.51 36.95
C GLU A 238 26.48 -44.16 37.77
N CYS A 239 25.42 -43.41 38.07
CA CYS A 239 24.22 -43.90 38.78
C CYS A 239 22.98 -43.90 37.85
N PRO A 240 22.87 -44.83 36.89
CA PRO A 240 21.91 -44.76 35.78
C PRO A 240 20.45 -45.07 36.16
N LYS A 241 20.22 -45.73 37.30
CA LYS A 241 18.90 -46.14 37.78
C LYS A 241 18.13 -45.07 38.56
N ILE A 242 18.73 -43.90 38.82
CA ILE A 242 18.05 -42.84 39.59
C ILE A 242 16.75 -42.48 38.86
N SER A 243 15.64 -42.78 39.51
CA SER A 243 14.26 -42.59 39.02
C SER A 243 13.55 -41.46 39.75
N SER A 244 14.00 -41.15 40.97
CA SER A 244 13.52 -40.06 41.82
C SER A 244 14.71 -39.27 42.39
N LEU A 245 14.74 -37.97 42.08
CA LEU A 245 15.67 -37.00 42.66
C LEU A 245 14.85 -35.80 43.15
N THR A 246 14.74 -35.64 44.46
CA THR A 246 13.78 -34.69 45.08
C THR A 246 14.45 -33.67 45.99
N PHE A 247 13.99 -32.42 45.88
CA PHE A 247 14.47 -31.27 46.67
C PHE A 247 13.27 -30.54 47.25
N HIS A 248 13.19 -30.42 48.58
CA HIS A 248 12.12 -29.66 49.26
C HIS A 248 12.48 -28.20 49.52
N ASP A 249 13.78 -27.88 49.57
CA ASP A 249 14.33 -26.53 49.74
C ASP A 249 15.51 -26.32 48.76
N ALA A 250 16.10 -25.13 48.75
CA ALA A 250 17.11 -24.70 47.78
C ALA A 250 18.32 -25.65 47.69
N ILE A 251 18.65 -26.09 46.48
CA ILE A 251 19.78 -26.99 46.19
C ILE A 251 20.89 -26.28 45.42
N THR A 252 22.15 -26.51 45.79
CA THR A 252 23.34 -26.07 45.04
C THR A 252 23.96 -27.23 44.28
N LEU A 253 23.77 -27.27 42.96
CA LEU A 253 24.38 -28.26 42.07
C LEU A 253 25.58 -27.62 41.36
N THR A 254 26.81 -28.04 41.70
CA THR A 254 28.03 -27.57 41.03
C THR A 254 28.48 -28.50 39.91
N ASP A 255 29.23 -27.93 38.95
CA ASP A 255 29.80 -28.60 37.78
C ASP A 255 30.26 -30.05 38.04
N GLY A 256 29.88 -30.94 37.14
CA GLY A 256 30.31 -32.35 37.13
C GLY A 256 29.39 -33.33 37.86
N ALA A 257 28.57 -32.87 38.82
CA ALA A 257 27.87 -33.74 39.78
C ALA A 257 27.10 -34.90 39.12
N LEU A 258 26.01 -34.57 38.42
CA LEU A 258 25.01 -35.53 37.96
C LEU A 258 25.27 -36.04 36.52
N VAL A 259 26.47 -35.79 35.97
CA VAL A 259 26.85 -36.07 34.58
C VAL A 259 26.55 -37.53 34.22
N SER A 260 25.68 -37.72 33.23
CA SER A 260 25.54 -38.99 32.52
C SER A 260 26.24 -38.90 31.17
N ASP A 261 27.14 -39.84 30.89
CA ASP A 261 27.88 -39.92 29.63
C ASP A 261 27.25 -40.93 28.67
N SER A 262 27.69 -40.97 27.40
CA SER A 262 27.10 -41.84 26.38
C SER A 262 27.29 -43.33 26.62
N SER A 263 28.21 -43.71 27.52
CA SER A 263 28.40 -45.09 27.99
C SER A 263 27.46 -45.47 29.14
N ASN A 264 26.98 -44.51 29.93
CA ASN A 264 26.12 -44.75 31.08
C ASN A 264 25.05 -43.65 31.28
N PRO A 265 24.14 -43.44 30.30
CA PRO A 265 23.11 -42.41 30.37
C PRO A 265 22.01 -42.78 31.38
N ASN A 266 21.47 -41.79 32.10
CA ASN A 266 20.28 -42.03 32.92
C ASN A 266 19.05 -42.14 32.02
N ASN A 267 18.38 -43.30 32.10
CA ASN A 267 17.25 -43.67 31.25
C ASN A 267 15.97 -43.89 32.07
N VAL A 268 15.88 -43.35 33.30
CA VAL A 268 14.79 -43.65 34.25
C VAL A 268 14.17 -42.41 34.90
N LEU A 269 14.96 -41.36 35.20
CA LEU A 269 14.43 -40.11 35.77
C LEU A 269 13.51 -39.41 34.76
N THR A 270 12.28 -39.08 35.17
CA THR A 270 11.26 -38.51 34.27
C THR A 270 10.85 -37.07 34.57
N GLU A 271 11.09 -36.56 35.77
CA GLU A 271 10.69 -35.22 36.20
C GLU A 271 11.72 -34.60 37.15
N LEU A 272 11.92 -33.29 37.06
CA LEU A 272 12.74 -32.49 37.98
C LEU A 272 12.04 -31.18 38.35
N VAL A 273 12.03 -30.85 39.64
CA VAL A 273 11.52 -29.57 40.17
C VAL A 273 12.60 -28.93 41.03
N PHE A 274 12.93 -27.67 40.73
CA PHE A 274 13.93 -26.88 41.46
C PHE A 274 13.22 -25.83 42.33
N PRO A 275 13.29 -25.94 43.67
CA PRO A 275 12.80 -24.90 44.59
C PRO A 275 13.46 -23.54 44.36
N ALA A 276 12.76 -22.47 44.74
CA ALA A 276 13.27 -21.11 44.62
C ALA A 276 14.57 -20.91 45.41
N GLY A 277 15.57 -20.27 44.79
CA GLY A 277 16.91 -20.09 45.38
C GLY A 277 17.92 -21.20 45.05
N SER A 278 17.55 -22.21 44.25
CA SER A 278 18.48 -23.26 43.81
C SER A 278 19.54 -22.74 42.82
N GLU A 279 20.82 -23.06 43.05
CA GLU A 279 21.91 -22.79 42.11
C GLU A 279 22.16 -24.01 41.21
N VAL A 280 22.05 -23.86 39.88
CA VAL A 280 22.19 -24.96 38.91
C VAL A 280 23.32 -24.63 37.92
N LYS A 281 24.48 -25.28 38.07
CA LYS A 281 25.70 -24.97 37.29
C LYS A 281 25.90 -25.93 36.10
N ASN A 282 27.13 -26.10 35.61
CA ASN A 282 27.35 -26.62 34.25
C ASN A 282 27.20 -28.16 34.13
N SER A 283 26.69 -28.59 32.97
CA SER A 283 26.70 -29.96 32.45
C SER A 283 26.03 -31.02 33.34
N LEU A 284 25.03 -30.65 34.14
CA LEU A 284 24.48 -31.52 35.19
C LEU A 284 23.63 -32.70 34.68
N PHE A 285 22.70 -32.46 33.76
CA PHE A 285 21.70 -33.45 33.29
C PHE A 285 21.84 -33.75 31.79
N SER A 286 23.04 -33.61 31.23
CA SER A 286 23.31 -34.03 29.86
C SER A 286 22.97 -35.52 29.64
N ASN A 287 22.35 -35.81 28.50
CA ASN A 287 21.97 -37.15 28.04
C ASN A 287 20.92 -37.92 28.89
N TYR A 288 20.17 -37.24 29.78
CA TYR A 288 19.07 -37.86 30.54
C TYR A 288 17.90 -38.20 29.60
N SER A 289 17.90 -39.40 29.04
CA SER A 289 17.10 -39.74 27.85
C SER A 289 15.61 -39.92 28.14
N ALA A 290 15.24 -40.16 29.41
CA ALA A 290 13.87 -40.37 29.86
C ALA A 290 13.22 -39.12 30.51
N LEU A 291 13.98 -38.03 30.72
CA LEU A 291 13.51 -36.82 31.38
C LEU A 291 12.47 -36.10 30.52
N LYS A 292 11.24 -35.96 31.02
CA LYS A 292 10.08 -35.39 30.30
C LYS A 292 9.69 -33.99 30.73
N SER A 293 9.93 -33.63 31.99
CA SER A 293 9.58 -32.31 32.52
C SER A 293 10.66 -31.73 33.44
N VAL A 294 10.85 -30.41 33.33
CA VAL A 294 11.69 -29.63 34.25
C VAL A 294 10.95 -28.35 34.64
N THR A 295 10.88 -28.06 35.94
CA THR A 295 10.26 -26.82 36.48
C THR A 295 11.22 -26.08 37.41
N PHE A 296 11.31 -24.76 37.25
CA PHE A 296 12.04 -23.85 38.13
C PHE A 296 11.04 -22.93 38.85
N GLU A 297 10.92 -23.08 40.17
CA GLU A 297 9.96 -22.32 41.00
C GLU A 297 10.40 -20.88 41.30
N GLY A 298 11.69 -20.57 41.15
CA GLY A 298 12.26 -19.24 41.33
C GLY A 298 13.23 -18.86 40.23
N ASP A 299 14.03 -17.83 40.49
CA ASP A 299 15.00 -17.29 39.53
C ASP A 299 16.14 -18.30 39.28
N VAL A 300 16.66 -18.38 38.05
CA VAL A 300 17.71 -19.36 37.67
C VAL A 300 18.64 -18.84 36.58
N GLU A 301 19.92 -19.23 36.63
CA GLU A 301 20.90 -19.03 35.56
C GLU A 301 21.43 -20.38 35.06
N LEU A 302 20.97 -20.80 33.87
CA LEU A 302 21.41 -22.02 33.20
C LEU A 302 22.54 -21.70 32.21
N ARG A 303 23.75 -22.17 32.51
CA ARG A 303 24.98 -21.89 31.75
C ARG A 303 25.27 -22.97 30.70
N GLN A 304 26.31 -23.79 30.84
CA GLN A 304 26.72 -24.74 29.79
C GLN A 304 26.00 -26.08 29.91
N ASN A 305 25.41 -26.56 28.80
CA ASN A 305 24.94 -27.92 28.54
C ASN A 305 24.09 -28.60 29.64
N VAL A 306 23.33 -27.83 30.42
CA VAL A 306 22.67 -28.33 31.63
C VAL A 306 21.71 -29.50 31.36
N PHE A 307 20.93 -29.45 30.27
CA PHE A 307 20.00 -30.51 29.81
C PHE A 307 20.24 -30.88 28.34
N ASN A 308 21.47 -30.77 27.85
CA ASN A 308 21.82 -31.09 26.46
C ASN A 308 21.47 -32.55 26.10
N ASN A 309 20.95 -32.79 24.90
CA ASN A 309 20.49 -34.10 24.40
C ASN A 309 19.38 -34.79 25.26
N CYS A 310 18.58 -34.04 26.04
CA CYS A 310 17.43 -34.62 26.76
C CYS A 310 16.28 -34.96 25.81
N ASN A 311 16.42 -36.07 25.08
CA ASN A 311 15.57 -36.39 23.93
C ASN A 311 14.08 -36.61 24.25
N ALA A 312 13.71 -36.98 25.49
CA ALA A 312 12.31 -37.11 25.90
C ALA A 312 11.70 -35.82 26.49
N LEU A 313 12.45 -34.72 26.58
CA LEU A 313 12.02 -33.52 27.30
C LEU A 313 10.87 -32.83 26.57
N GLU A 314 9.67 -32.89 27.15
CA GLU A 314 8.44 -32.36 26.54
C GLU A 314 8.03 -31.00 27.10
N THR A 315 8.33 -30.71 28.37
CA THR A 315 7.87 -29.51 29.08
C THR A 315 8.99 -28.86 29.89
N VAL A 316 9.20 -27.56 29.70
CA VAL A 316 10.12 -26.75 30.51
C VAL A 316 9.37 -25.50 31.01
N THR A 317 9.35 -25.28 32.32
CA THR A 317 8.59 -24.18 32.96
C THR A 317 9.50 -23.33 33.85
N PHE A 318 9.48 -22.01 33.62
CA PHE A 318 10.21 -21.01 34.40
C PHE A 318 9.25 -20.02 35.06
N LYS A 319 9.14 -20.07 36.41
CA LYS A 319 8.28 -19.18 37.19
C LYS A 319 8.98 -17.90 37.68
N GLY A 320 10.30 -17.96 37.85
CA GLY A 320 11.15 -16.81 38.17
C GLY A 320 11.83 -16.18 36.94
N GLU A 321 12.61 -15.14 37.17
CA GLU A 321 13.48 -14.52 36.17
C GLU A 321 14.59 -15.48 35.77
N SER A 322 14.78 -15.67 34.46
CA SER A 322 15.62 -16.77 33.96
C SER A 322 16.68 -16.29 33.00
N THR A 323 17.92 -16.74 33.18
CA THR A 323 19.00 -16.58 32.20
C THR A 323 19.37 -17.95 31.65
N ILE A 324 19.45 -18.09 30.33
CA ILE A 324 19.68 -19.37 29.66
C ILE A 324 20.75 -19.17 28.58
N GLY A 325 21.77 -20.02 28.53
CA GLY A 325 22.87 -19.92 27.56
C GLY A 325 23.44 -21.27 27.16
N GLY A 326 24.64 -21.25 26.57
CA GLY A 326 25.60 -22.37 26.57
C GLY A 326 25.07 -23.75 26.12
N GLY A 327 24.06 -23.80 25.25
CA GLY A 327 23.43 -25.07 24.86
C GLY A 327 22.66 -25.78 25.99
N ALA A 328 22.15 -25.05 26.98
CA ALA A 328 21.43 -25.61 28.14
C ALA A 328 20.28 -26.56 27.76
N PHE A 329 19.63 -26.36 26.62
CA PHE A 329 18.61 -27.25 26.03
C PHE A 329 18.92 -27.56 24.55
N SER A 330 20.21 -27.63 24.19
CA SER A 330 20.63 -28.08 22.86
C SER A 330 20.10 -29.48 22.55
N ASN A 331 19.75 -29.73 21.29
CA ASN A 331 19.25 -31.02 20.79
C ASN A 331 18.12 -31.62 21.66
N CYS A 332 17.13 -30.81 22.05
CA CYS A 332 15.92 -31.27 22.73
C CYS A 332 14.72 -31.24 21.76
N PRO A 333 14.60 -32.22 20.83
CA PRO A 333 13.65 -32.16 19.70
C PRO A 333 12.18 -32.25 20.11
N ASN A 334 11.88 -32.81 21.29
CA ASN A 334 10.51 -33.12 21.71
C ASN A 334 9.86 -32.08 22.63
N ILE A 335 10.50 -30.92 22.89
CA ILE A 335 9.91 -29.85 23.71
C ILE A 335 8.63 -29.36 23.03
N LYS A 336 7.48 -29.65 23.65
CA LYS A 336 6.12 -29.22 23.25
C LYS A 336 5.73 -27.90 23.92
N THR A 337 6.22 -27.70 25.14
CA THR A 337 5.87 -26.58 26.03
C THR A 337 7.13 -25.94 26.58
N LEU A 338 7.33 -24.66 26.29
CA LEU A 338 8.38 -23.81 26.89
C LEU A 338 7.71 -22.55 27.45
N SER A 339 7.66 -22.42 28.77
CA SER A 339 6.87 -21.39 29.47
C SER A 339 7.75 -20.46 30.31
N PHE A 340 7.49 -19.16 30.22
CA PHE A 340 8.14 -18.09 31.00
C PHE A 340 7.08 -17.21 31.66
N GLU A 341 7.02 -17.17 32.99
CA GLU A 341 6.11 -16.28 33.74
C GLU A 341 6.71 -14.90 34.07
N LYS A 342 8.01 -14.70 33.78
CA LYS A 342 8.80 -13.48 34.04
C LYS A 342 9.75 -13.22 32.87
N LYS A 343 10.54 -12.14 32.94
CA LYS A 343 11.54 -11.86 31.90
C LYS A 343 12.55 -12.99 31.79
N VAL A 344 12.97 -13.29 30.55
CA VAL A 344 14.01 -14.27 30.25
C VAL A 344 15.15 -13.63 29.46
N ILE A 345 16.39 -13.95 29.76
CA ILE A 345 17.58 -13.58 29.01
C ILE A 345 18.11 -14.85 28.33
N VAL A 346 17.79 -15.03 27.04
CA VAL A 346 18.25 -16.17 26.24
C VAL A 346 19.47 -15.77 25.43
N THR A 347 20.58 -16.49 25.63
CA THR A 347 21.90 -16.22 25.06
C THR A 347 22.37 -17.36 24.15
N ASP A 348 23.30 -17.03 23.26
CA ASP A 348 23.63 -17.78 22.04
C ASP A 348 23.71 -19.31 22.21
N GLY A 349 23.02 -20.03 21.33
CA GLY A 349 22.99 -21.48 21.29
C GLY A 349 22.12 -22.18 22.33
N ALA A 350 21.54 -21.48 23.32
CA ALA A 350 20.82 -22.08 24.46
C ALA A 350 19.79 -23.18 24.12
N LEU A 351 19.09 -23.05 23.00
CA LEU A 351 17.96 -23.91 22.57
C LEU A 351 18.16 -24.48 21.16
N TYR A 352 19.41 -24.44 20.66
CA TYR A 352 19.75 -24.77 19.29
C TYR A 352 19.45 -26.23 18.92
N THR A 353 18.91 -26.45 17.72
CA THR A 353 18.69 -27.78 17.14
C THR A 353 19.33 -27.89 15.76
N THR A 354 19.95 -29.05 15.48
CA THR A 354 20.43 -29.38 14.13
C THR A 354 19.25 -29.66 13.18
N THR A 355 19.53 -29.82 11.89
CA THR A 355 18.51 -30.30 10.92
C THR A 355 18.08 -31.75 11.14
N GLU A 356 18.88 -32.52 11.87
CA GLU A 356 18.63 -33.93 12.23
C GLU A 356 17.82 -34.01 13.53
N ASN A 357 18.20 -33.25 14.55
CA ASN A 357 17.54 -33.17 15.86
C ASN A 357 16.53 -32.00 15.93
N ARG A 358 15.88 -31.68 14.79
CA ARG A 358 14.96 -30.54 14.66
C ARG A 358 13.78 -30.66 15.64
N ASN A 359 13.29 -29.54 16.16
CA ASN A 359 12.10 -29.56 17.02
C ASN A 359 10.81 -29.55 16.18
N ASP A 360 10.06 -30.65 16.26
CA ASP A 360 8.77 -30.87 15.56
C ASP A 360 7.56 -30.77 16.52
N ALA A 361 7.76 -30.21 17.72
CA ALA A 361 6.86 -30.33 18.86
C ALA A 361 6.31 -28.99 19.39
N LEU A 362 7.16 -27.95 19.50
CA LEU A 362 6.78 -26.63 19.98
C LEU A 362 5.94 -25.90 18.92
N THR A 363 4.77 -25.39 19.29
CA THR A 363 3.83 -24.74 18.34
C THR A 363 3.59 -23.25 18.61
N GLU A 364 3.81 -22.78 19.84
CA GLU A 364 3.65 -21.40 20.28
C GLU A 364 4.80 -21.01 21.23
N LEU A 365 5.23 -19.76 21.17
CA LEU A 365 6.26 -19.21 22.05
C LEU A 365 5.97 -17.73 22.39
N VAL A 366 6.02 -17.39 23.68
CA VAL A 366 5.75 -16.03 24.17
C VAL A 366 6.90 -15.55 25.04
N PHE A 367 7.43 -14.36 24.74
CA PHE A 367 8.46 -13.68 25.53
C PHE A 367 7.85 -12.53 26.35
N PRO A 368 7.82 -12.62 27.69
CA PRO A 368 7.35 -11.54 28.55
C PRO A 368 8.13 -10.23 28.38
N ALA A 369 7.53 -9.12 28.78
CA ALA A 369 8.13 -7.79 28.61
C ALA A 369 9.46 -7.66 29.40
N GLY A 370 10.47 -7.09 28.76
CA GLY A 370 11.83 -6.99 29.32
C GLY A 370 12.70 -8.23 29.13
N SER A 371 12.28 -9.20 28.33
CA SER A 371 13.12 -10.34 27.92
C SER A 371 14.15 -9.95 26.86
N GLU A 372 15.35 -10.53 26.94
CA GLU A 372 16.40 -10.41 25.92
C GLU A 372 16.55 -11.73 25.16
N VAL A 373 16.67 -11.68 23.82
CA VAL A 373 16.69 -12.87 22.95
C VAL A 373 17.79 -12.71 21.90
N LYS A 374 18.88 -13.46 22.03
CA LYS A 374 20.10 -13.30 21.20
C LYS A 374 20.22 -14.40 20.12
N ASN A 375 21.42 -14.84 19.75
CA ASN A 375 21.68 -15.42 18.41
C ASN A 375 21.30 -16.90 18.25
N SER A 376 20.79 -17.28 17.06
CA SER A 376 20.57 -18.68 16.60
C SER A 376 19.84 -19.62 17.58
N LEU A 377 18.80 -19.13 18.26
CA LEU A 377 18.17 -19.84 19.38
C LEU A 377 17.12 -20.89 18.97
N PHE A 378 16.22 -20.55 18.05
CA PHE A 378 15.08 -21.38 17.63
C PHE A 378 15.18 -21.77 16.15
N SER A 379 16.40 -21.92 15.63
CA SER A 379 16.60 -22.45 14.28
C SER A 379 16.10 -23.89 14.19
N ASN A 380 15.45 -24.23 13.08
CA ASN A 380 14.87 -25.56 12.78
C ASN A 380 13.71 -26.01 13.69
N TYR A 381 13.04 -25.10 14.40
CA TYR A 381 11.77 -25.41 15.10
C TYR A 381 10.64 -25.49 14.05
N SER A 382 10.49 -26.67 13.44
CA SER A 382 9.73 -26.84 12.20
C SER A 382 8.21 -26.74 12.41
N ALA A 383 7.72 -27.08 13.60
CA ALA A 383 6.30 -27.04 13.99
C ALA A 383 5.84 -25.70 14.60
N LEU A 384 6.75 -24.75 14.85
CA LEU A 384 6.47 -23.47 15.51
C LEU A 384 5.60 -22.59 14.61
N LYS A 385 4.37 -22.28 15.05
CA LYS A 385 3.36 -21.51 14.28
C LYS A 385 3.22 -20.06 14.71
N THR A 386 3.41 -19.78 16.01
CA THR A 386 3.22 -18.44 16.58
C THR A 386 4.37 -18.04 17.47
N VAL A 387 4.82 -16.79 17.33
CA VAL A 387 5.79 -16.16 18.24
C VAL A 387 5.32 -14.76 18.62
N THR A 388 5.31 -14.46 19.92
CA THR A 388 4.92 -13.14 20.45
C THR A 388 5.98 -12.55 21.38
N PHE A 389 6.35 -11.29 21.14
CA PHE A 389 7.20 -10.48 22.01
C PHE A 389 6.35 -9.40 22.68
N GLU A 390 6.20 -9.47 24.01
CA GLU A 390 5.39 -8.53 24.80
C GLU A 390 6.09 -7.18 24.99
N GLY A 391 7.43 -7.17 25.04
CA GLY A 391 8.26 -5.98 25.20
C GLY A 391 9.01 -5.59 23.91
N ASP A 392 10.01 -4.73 24.08
CA ASP A 392 10.96 -4.38 23.04
C ASP A 392 11.94 -5.56 22.81
N VAL A 393 12.46 -5.75 21.59
CA VAL A 393 13.36 -6.89 21.27
C VAL A 393 14.40 -6.58 20.18
N GLU A 394 15.59 -7.18 20.28
CA GLU A 394 16.64 -7.12 19.27
C GLU A 394 17.06 -8.52 18.81
N LEU A 395 16.51 -8.96 17.66
CA LEU A 395 16.78 -10.28 17.07
C LEU A 395 17.87 -10.20 16.00
N ARG A 396 18.87 -11.09 16.11
CA ARG A 396 20.00 -11.18 15.18
C ARG A 396 20.34 -12.65 14.89
N GLN A 397 21.17 -12.85 13.85
CA GLN A 397 21.76 -14.14 13.46
C GLN A 397 20.77 -15.31 13.49
N GLY A 398 19.81 -15.34 12.56
CA GLY A 398 19.03 -16.54 12.26
C GLY A 398 18.17 -17.11 13.40
N ALA A 399 17.78 -16.30 14.40
CA ALA A 399 17.13 -16.79 15.62
C ALA A 399 15.86 -17.64 15.42
N PHE A 400 15.16 -17.53 14.28
CA PHE A 400 14.01 -18.36 13.89
C PHE A 400 14.17 -18.95 12.48
N LYS A 401 15.41 -19.14 12.02
CA LYS A 401 15.72 -19.66 10.68
C LYS A 401 15.12 -21.05 10.45
N ASN A 402 14.56 -21.27 9.25
CA ASN A 402 13.91 -22.53 8.85
C ASN A 402 12.68 -22.92 9.73
N CYS A 403 12.03 -21.99 10.43
CA CYS A 403 10.75 -22.25 11.12
C CYS A 403 9.61 -22.38 10.09
N ASN A 404 9.56 -23.53 9.40
CA ASN A 404 8.75 -23.72 8.21
C ASN A 404 7.23 -23.59 8.45
N ALA A 405 6.72 -23.93 9.63
CA ALA A 405 5.30 -23.75 9.98
C ALA A 405 4.94 -22.35 10.51
N LEU A 406 5.89 -21.41 10.61
CA LEU A 406 5.67 -20.10 11.25
C LEU A 406 4.65 -19.27 10.49
N GLU A 407 3.47 -19.07 11.08
CA GLU A 407 2.34 -18.38 10.46
C GLU A 407 2.18 -16.94 10.95
N THR A 408 2.46 -16.67 12.23
CA THR A 408 2.24 -15.35 12.85
C THR A 408 3.39 -14.96 13.75
N VAL A 409 3.94 -13.76 13.54
CA VAL A 409 4.89 -13.12 14.46
C VAL A 409 4.33 -11.78 14.94
N THR A 410 4.34 -11.55 16.24
CA THR A 410 3.78 -10.33 16.85
C THR A 410 4.79 -9.62 17.75
N PHE A 411 4.97 -8.33 17.49
CA PHE A 411 5.90 -7.44 18.20
C PHE A 411 5.10 -6.30 18.85
N LYS A 412 4.95 -6.34 20.19
CA LYS A 412 4.20 -5.33 20.94
C LYS A 412 5.06 -4.11 21.33
N GLY A 413 6.34 -4.32 21.61
CA GLY A 413 7.34 -3.25 21.77
C GLY A 413 7.96 -2.80 20.45
N GLU A 414 8.94 -1.90 20.54
CA GLU A 414 9.86 -1.60 19.43
C GLU A 414 10.71 -2.82 19.10
N SER A 415 11.21 -2.92 17.86
CA SER A 415 11.97 -4.11 17.45
C SER A 415 13.08 -3.81 16.48
N THR A 416 14.22 -4.44 16.68
CA THR A 416 15.30 -4.53 15.68
C THR A 416 15.41 -5.98 15.26
N ILE A 417 15.32 -6.27 13.97
CA ILE A 417 15.25 -7.64 13.43
C ILE A 417 16.22 -7.72 12.26
N GLY A 418 17.24 -8.57 12.37
CA GLY A 418 18.35 -8.57 11.42
C GLY A 418 18.98 -9.93 11.18
N GLY A 419 20.04 -9.96 10.35
CA GLY A 419 20.91 -11.12 10.16
C GLY A 419 20.15 -12.41 9.86
N SER A 420 19.24 -12.39 8.89
CA SER A 420 18.47 -13.57 8.44
C SER A 420 17.57 -14.23 9.50
N THR A 421 17.12 -13.49 10.53
CA THR A 421 16.31 -13.99 11.66
C THR A 421 15.15 -14.92 11.25
N PHE A 422 14.31 -14.51 10.29
CA PHE A 422 13.17 -15.29 9.78
C PHE A 422 13.44 -15.84 8.37
N SER A 423 14.71 -16.08 8.03
CA SER A 423 15.05 -16.65 6.72
C SER A 423 14.47 -18.05 6.55
N ASN A 424 14.04 -18.34 5.32
CA ASN A 424 13.31 -19.57 4.96
C ASN A 424 12.06 -19.84 5.82
N CYS A 425 11.25 -18.82 6.11
CA CYS A 425 9.94 -18.97 6.77
C CYS A 425 8.78 -18.69 5.77
N PRO A 426 8.50 -19.59 4.81
CA PRO A 426 7.62 -19.31 3.67
C PRO A 426 6.13 -19.20 4.02
N ASN A 427 5.70 -19.70 5.18
CA ASN A 427 4.28 -19.78 5.55
C ASN A 427 3.77 -18.62 6.42
N ILE A 428 4.59 -17.57 6.64
CA ILE A 428 4.19 -16.40 7.42
C ILE A 428 2.98 -15.72 6.76
N LYS A 429 1.84 -15.71 7.47
CA LYS A 429 0.56 -15.06 7.10
C LYS A 429 0.45 -13.65 7.68
N ALA A 430 1.06 -13.39 8.84
CA ALA A 430 0.96 -12.12 9.56
C ALA A 430 2.28 -11.71 10.25
N LEU A 431 2.69 -10.46 10.01
CA LEU A 431 3.77 -9.76 10.71
C LEU A 431 3.17 -8.53 11.40
N ASN A 432 3.03 -8.59 12.72
CA ASN A 432 2.28 -7.59 13.49
C ASN A 432 3.21 -6.66 14.28
N PHE A 433 3.68 -5.59 13.65
CA PHE A 433 4.43 -4.52 14.32
C PHE A 433 3.46 -3.53 15.00
N LYS A 434 3.53 -3.37 16.33
CA LYS A 434 2.70 -2.39 17.08
C LYS A 434 3.41 -1.07 17.35
N LYS A 435 4.74 -1.04 17.26
CA LYS A 435 5.62 0.11 17.45
C LYS A 435 6.60 0.21 16.27
N LYS A 436 7.50 1.18 16.32
CA LYS A 436 8.62 1.35 15.39
C LYS A 436 9.46 0.07 15.28
N THR A 437 9.79 -0.33 14.05
CA THR A 437 10.60 -1.52 13.75
C THR A 437 11.76 -1.19 12.82
N THR A 438 12.95 -1.71 13.11
CA THR A 438 14.14 -1.68 12.23
C THR A 438 14.33 -3.07 11.65
N LEU A 439 14.11 -3.24 10.34
CA LEU A 439 14.45 -4.46 9.61
C LEU A 439 15.80 -4.28 8.91
N THR A 440 16.83 -5.03 9.33
CA THR A 440 18.17 -4.98 8.71
C THR A 440 18.31 -6.02 7.60
N ASP A 441 19.36 -5.89 6.78
CA ASP A 441 19.60 -6.73 5.60
C ASP A 441 19.27 -8.23 5.78
N GLY A 442 18.46 -8.74 4.84
CA GLY A 442 18.12 -10.16 4.71
C GLY A 442 17.23 -10.76 5.81
N ALA A 443 16.76 -9.97 6.79
CA ALA A 443 16.05 -10.46 7.98
C ALA A 443 14.87 -11.43 7.73
N LEU A 444 14.19 -11.29 6.59
CA LEU A 444 12.98 -12.04 6.19
C LEU A 444 13.13 -12.74 4.82
N ALA A 445 14.36 -12.83 4.32
CA ALA A 445 14.66 -13.33 2.98
C ALA A 445 14.36 -14.82 2.82
N LEU A 446 13.82 -15.17 1.64
CA LEU A 446 13.59 -16.54 1.21
C LEU A 446 14.67 -16.94 0.20
N SER A 447 15.04 -18.22 0.16
CA SER A 447 15.85 -18.75 -0.94
C SER A 447 15.13 -18.57 -2.29
N SER A 448 15.87 -18.60 -3.40
CA SER A 448 15.31 -18.55 -4.75
C SER A 448 14.34 -19.70 -5.07
N THR A 449 14.41 -20.79 -4.30
CA THR A 449 13.52 -21.96 -4.36
C THR A 449 12.26 -21.84 -3.49
N LEU A 450 12.16 -20.82 -2.64
CA LEU A 450 11.03 -20.60 -1.73
C LEU A 450 10.25 -19.33 -2.09
N VAL A 451 8.94 -19.40 -1.87
CA VAL A 451 7.96 -18.35 -2.20
C VAL A 451 6.97 -18.26 -1.04
N ASN A 452 6.74 -17.06 -0.52
CA ASN A 452 5.68 -16.84 0.47
C ASN A 452 4.37 -16.55 -0.27
N ASN A 453 3.42 -17.48 -0.12
CA ASN A 453 2.08 -17.41 -0.68
C ASN A 453 1.00 -17.14 0.40
N ALA A 454 1.40 -16.52 1.50
CA ALA A 454 0.65 -16.46 2.76
C ALA A 454 0.44 -15.03 3.30
N LEU A 455 1.48 -14.19 3.31
CA LEU A 455 1.43 -12.80 3.78
C LEU A 455 0.73 -11.93 2.73
N THR A 456 -0.43 -11.37 3.05
CA THR A 456 -1.22 -10.54 2.12
C THR A 456 -1.13 -9.04 2.37
N LYS A 457 -0.74 -8.64 3.59
CA LYS A 457 -0.67 -7.23 4.02
C LYS A 457 0.51 -6.98 4.95
N LEU A 458 1.14 -5.83 4.80
CA LEU A 458 2.22 -5.35 5.66
C LEU A 458 2.03 -3.87 6.01
N VAL A 459 2.26 -3.50 7.27
CA VAL A 459 2.16 -2.12 7.75
C VAL A 459 3.37 -1.80 8.63
N PHE A 460 4.07 -0.71 8.30
CA PHE A 460 5.20 -0.19 9.05
C PHE A 460 4.79 1.03 9.87
N PRO A 461 4.80 0.95 11.22
CA PRO A 461 4.50 2.10 12.08
C PRO A 461 5.51 3.25 11.89
N LYS A 462 5.10 4.47 12.25
CA LYS A 462 5.91 5.69 12.05
C LYS A 462 7.30 5.58 12.69
N GLY A 463 8.34 5.98 11.94
CA GLY A 463 9.73 5.93 12.38
C GLY A 463 10.41 4.56 12.24
N SER A 464 9.73 3.58 11.65
CA SER A 464 10.34 2.31 11.24
C SER A 464 11.40 2.52 10.16
N LYS A 465 12.37 1.59 10.09
CA LYS A 465 13.43 1.53 9.09
C LYS A 465 13.40 0.18 8.39
N VAL A 466 13.69 0.17 7.10
CA VAL A 466 13.80 -1.03 6.28
C VAL A 466 15.06 -0.94 5.43
N GLU A 467 15.92 -1.94 5.54
CA GLU A 467 17.14 -2.06 4.74
C GLU A 467 16.89 -3.05 3.58
N ASN A 468 17.92 -3.77 3.13
CA ASN A 468 17.92 -4.44 1.84
C ASN A 468 17.38 -5.88 1.88
N ASN A 469 16.93 -6.37 0.72
CA ASN A 469 16.66 -7.78 0.44
C ASN A 469 15.66 -8.45 1.42
N LEU A 470 14.64 -7.71 1.88
CA LEU A 470 13.75 -8.15 2.96
C LEU A 470 12.63 -9.10 2.50
N PHE A 471 11.80 -8.68 1.55
CA PHE A 471 10.58 -9.39 1.12
C PHE A 471 10.73 -9.99 -0.28
N LEU A 472 11.81 -10.75 -0.49
CA LEU A 472 12.05 -11.49 -1.72
C LEU A 472 11.02 -12.61 -1.90
N ASN A 473 10.38 -12.69 -3.07
CA ASN A 473 9.41 -13.75 -3.44
C ASN A 473 8.14 -13.82 -2.57
N TYR A 474 7.66 -12.71 -2.01
CA TYR A 474 6.38 -12.67 -1.28
C TYR A 474 5.21 -12.53 -2.28
N SER A 475 4.98 -13.57 -3.08
CA SER A 475 4.05 -13.58 -4.21
C SER A 475 2.57 -13.40 -3.84
N ALA A 476 2.17 -13.53 -2.57
CA ALA A 476 0.81 -13.22 -2.11
C ALA A 476 0.63 -11.79 -1.52
N LEU A 477 1.70 -11.01 -1.36
CA LEU A 477 1.66 -9.70 -0.72
C LEU A 477 0.92 -8.70 -1.61
N LYS A 478 -0.28 -8.27 -1.18
CA LYS A 478 -1.16 -7.36 -1.94
C LYS A 478 -1.02 -5.89 -1.56
N THR A 479 -0.77 -5.61 -0.28
CA THR A 479 -0.80 -4.24 0.26
C THR A 479 0.35 -3.94 1.20
N VAL A 480 1.04 -2.82 0.98
CA VAL A 480 2.12 -2.31 1.84
C VAL A 480 1.80 -0.88 2.24
N THR A 481 1.98 -0.53 3.52
CA THR A 481 1.75 0.82 4.04
C THR A 481 2.88 1.27 4.95
N PHE A 482 3.41 2.47 4.71
CA PHE A 482 4.38 3.15 5.55
C PHE A 482 3.71 4.35 6.25
N GLU A 483 3.52 4.27 7.56
CA GLU A 483 2.89 5.29 8.40
C GLU A 483 3.82 6.47 8.74
N GLY A 484 5.00 6.53 8.11
CA GLY A 484 6.02 7.55 8.33
C GLY A 484 7.05 7.52 7.20
N ASP A 485 8.12 8.28 7.41
CA ASP A 485 9.16 8.51 6.40
C ASP A 485 10.00 7.25 6.16
N VAL A 486 10.39 6.97 4.91
CA VAL A 486 11.07 5.71 4.54
C VAL A 486 12.06 5.88 3.38
N GLU A 487 13.16 5.14 3.44
CA GLU A 487 14.09 4.99 2.32
C GLU A 487 14.15 3.52 1.91
N LEU A 488 13.74 3.22 0.67
CA LEU A 488 13.78 1.89 0.08
C LEU A 488 15.01 1.78 -0.84
N ARG A 489 16.03 1.06 -0.38
CA ARG A 489 17.32 0.89 -1.06
C ARG A 489 17.29 -0.32 -2.00
N GLN A 490 17.85 -1.47 -1.62
CA GLN A 490 18.05 -2.59 -2.55
C GLN A 490 16.99 -3.70 -2.39
N SER A 491 16.27 -4.00 -3.48
CA SER A 491 15.42 -5.21 -3.66
C SER A 491 14.39 -5.49 -2.55
N VAL A 492 13.86 -4.45 -1.89
CA VAL A 492 13.05 -4.60 -0.66
C VAL A 492 11.80 -5.46 -0.85
N PHE A 493 11.08 -5.33 -1.98
CA PHE A 493 9.89 -6.11 -2.35
C PHE A 493 10.05 -6.82 -3.71
N TYR A 494 11.26 -7.27 -4.02
CA TYR A 494 11.56 -7.93 -5.29
C TYR A 494 10.67 -9.17 -5.52
N ASN A 495 10.07 -9.25 -6.71
CA ASN A 495 9.21 -10.37 -7.15
C ASN A 495 7.92 -10.54 -6.30
N CYS A 496 7.40 -9.46 -5.71
CA CYS A 496 6.09 -9.43 -5.04
C CYS A 496 4.94 -9.38 -6.06
N ASN A 497 4.74 -10.47 -6.80
CA ASN A 497 3.87 -10.49 -7.99
C ASN A 497 2.42 -10.07 -7.77
N ALA A 498 1.83 -10.31 -6.59
CA ALA A 498 0.45 -9.90 -6.28
C ALA A 498 0.33 -8.50 -5.67
N LEU A 499 1.39 -7.68 -5.63
CA LEU A 499 1.38 -6.36 -5.01
C LEU A 499 0.47 -5.42 -5.80
N GLU A 500 -0.69 -5.07 -5.24
CA GLU A 500 -1.73 -4.25 -5.88
C GLU A 500 -1.68 -2.78 -5.44
N THR A 501 -1.19 -2.49 -4.23
CA THR A 501 -1.18 -1.12 -3.68
C THR A 501 -0.03 -0.89 -2.70
N VAL A 502 0.69 0.22 -2.89
CA VAL A 502 1.68 0.74 -1.93
C VAL A 502 1.25 2.13 -1.49
N THR A 503 1.41 2.46 -0.21
CA THR A 503 1.03 3.78 0.35
C THR A 503 2.10 4.32 1.28
N PHE A 504 2.52 5.56 1.01
CA PHE A 504 3.55 6.31 1.73
C PHE A 504 2.94 7.55 2.37
N LYS A 505 2.88 7.59 3.71
CA LYS A 505 2.32 8.73 4.46
C LYS A 505 3.35 9.77 4.91
N GLY A 506 4.61 9.35 5.06
CA GLY A 506 5.76 10.23 5.24
C GLY A 506 6.49 10.51 3.93
N GLU A 507 7.58 11.26 3.99
CA GLU A 507 8.47 11.44 2.84
C GLU A 507 9.14 10.11 2.46
N SER A 508 9.28 9.85 1.17
CA SER A 508 9.81 8.57 0.68
C SER A 508 10.91 8.72 -0.37
N THR A 509 12.02 8.01 -0.18
CA THR A 509 13.04 7.77 -1.21
C THR A 509 12.93 6.32 -1.68
N ILE A 510 12.90 6.08 -2.99
CA ILE A 510 12.68 4.74 -3.57
C ILE A 510 13.68 4.52 -4.71
N GLY A 511 14.50 3.46 -4.63
CA GLY A 511 15.53 3.16 -5.63
C GLY A 511 15.80 1.66 -5.79
N GLY A 512 16.90 1.32 -6.46
CA GLY A 512 17.63 0.05 -6.25
C GLY A 512 16.81 -1.24 -6.40
N SER A 513 15.87 -1.32 -7.33
CA SER A 513 14.98 -2.47 -7.51
C SER A 513 14.02 -2.76 -6.35
N ALA A 514 13.69 -1.75 -5.52
CA ALA A 514 12.75 -1.86 -4.40
C ALA A 514 11.40 -2.53 -4.78
N PHE A 515 10.89 -2.30 -5.99
CA PHE A 515 9.65 -2.90 -6.51
C PHE A 515 9.84 -3.61 -7.87
N SER A 516 11.04 -4.10 -8.17
CA SER A 516 11.29 -4.83 -9.42
C SER A 516 10.53 -6.15 -9.48
N ASN A 517 10.06 -6.50 -10.68
CA ASN A 517 9.13 -7.62 -10.91
C ASN A 517 7.85 -7.54 -10.05
N CYS A 518 7.22 -6.35 -9.97
CA CYS A 518 5.89 -6.14 -9.37
C CYS A 518 4.86 -5.68 -10.43
N PRO A 519 4.44 -6.56 -11.36
CA PRO A 519 3.62 -6.18 -12.53
C PRO A 519 2.17 -5.74 -12.21
N ASN A 520 1.67 -6.01 -11.00
CA ASN A 520 0.25 -5.81 -10.66
C ASN A 520 -0.06 -4.57 -9.81
N ILE A 521 0.90 -3.67 -9.56
CA ILE A 521 0.65 -2.49 -8.72
C ILE A 521 -0.30 -1.54 -9.46
N LYS A 522 -1.52 -1.37 -8.92
CA LYS A 522 -2.58 -0.51 -9.47
C LYS A 522 -2.49 0.92 -8.95
N ALA A 523 -1.94 1.10 -7.75
CA ALA A 523 -1.85 2.38 -7.06
C ALA A 523 -0.53 2.53 -6.29
N LEU A 524 0.15 3.65 -6.53
CA LEU A 524 1.30 4.14 -5.76
C LEU A 524 0.88 5.47 -5.11
N ASN A 525 0.51 5.42 -3.84
CA ASN A 525 -0.07 6.57 -3.13
C ASN A 525 1.02 7.30 -2.34
N PHE A 526 1.22 8.60 -2.62
CA PHE A 526 2.17 9.46 -1.94
C PHE A 526 1.44 10.63 -1.25
N GLU A 527 1.42 10.68 0.08
CA GLU A 527 0.81 11.80 0.83
C GLU A 527 1.80 12.97 1.05
N LYS A 528 3.09 12.75 0.74
CA LYS A 528 4.22 13.67 0.93
C LYS A 528 5.21 13.52 -0.23
N LYS A 529 6.20 14.41 -0.26
CA LYS A 529 7.31 14.40 -1.22
C LYS A 529 7.90 13.00 -1.42
N VAL A 530 8.09 12.63 -2.68
CA VAL A 530 8.77 11.40 -3.09
C VAL A 530 9.99 11.68 -3.97
N ILE A 531 11.08 10.96 -3.74
CA ILE A 531 12.25 10.92 -4.62
C ILE A 531 12.34 9.49 -5.16
N VAL A 532 12.06 9.32 -6.47
CA VAL A 532 12.22 8.02 -7.14
C VAL A 532 13.53 8.03 -7.92
N THR A 533 14.50 7.24 -7.47
CA THR A 533 15.83 7.13 -8.08
C THR A 533 15.94 5.93 -9.01
N ASP A 534 17.02 5.86 -9.79
CA ASP A 534 17.25 4.78 -10.76
C ASP A 534 17.01 3.36 -10.21
N GLY A 535 16.51 2.50 -11.09
CA GLY A 535 16.19 1.10 -10.83
C GLY A 535 14.97 0.83 -9.93
N ALA A 536 14.32 1.83 -9.31
CA ALA A 536 13.25 1.67 -8.32
C ALA A 536 12.14 0.66 -8.69
N LEU A 537 11.70 0.73 -9.95
CA LEU A 537 10.57 0.00 -10.53
C LEU A 537 11.02 -0.74 -11.81
N TYR A 538 12.24 -1.29 -11.82
CA TYR A 538 12.79 -1.94 -13.01
C TYR A 538 11.98 -3.17 -13.41
N THR A 539 11.59 -3.23 -14.69
CA THR A 539 10.83 -4.34 -15.27
C THR A 539 11.33 -4.70 -16.66
N THR A 540 11.40 -6.00 -16.94
CA THR A 540 11.54 -6.50 -18.32
C THR A 540 10.26 -6.27 -19.12
N THR A 541 10.28 -6.53 -20.42
CA THR A 541 9.08 -6.52 -21.28
C THR A 541 8.01 -7.54 -20.86
N GLU A 542 8.40 -8.58 -20.13
CA GLU A 542 7.54 -9.67 -19.67
C GLU A 542 6.90 -9.35 -18.30
N ASN A 543 7.67 -8.71 -17.41
CA ASN A 543 7.26 -8.40 -16.04
C ASN A 543 6.89 -6.90 -15.85
N ARG A 544 6.56 -6.19 -16.93
CA ARG A 544 6.18 -4.77 -16.87
C ARG A 544 4.87 -4.61 -16.11
N ASN A 545 4.79 -3.54 -15.33
CA ASN A 545 3.53 -3.08 -14.78
C ASN A 545 2.60 -2.50 -15.88
N ASP A 546 1.55 -3.25 -16.18
CA ASP A 546 0.42 -2.83 -17.03
C ASP A 546 -0.88 -2.71 -16.20
N ALA A 547 -0.76 -2.40 -14.90
CA ALA A 547 -1.86 -2.25 -13.94
C ALA A 547 -2.01 -0.82 -13.38
N LEU A 548 -0.92 -0.05 -13.33
CA LEU A 548 -0.87 1.32 -12.85
C LEU A 548 -1.51 2.27 -13.89
N THR A 549 -2.56 2.98 -13.48
CA THR A 549 -3.36 3.82 -14.40
C THR A 549 -3.25 5.32 -14.13
N GLU A 550 -2.83 5.73 -12.93
CA GLU A 550 -2.72 7.12 -12.50
C GLU A 550 -1.51 7.29 -11.57
N LEU A 551 -0.85 8.45 -11.66
CA LEU A 551 0.21 8.89 -10.75
C LEU A 551 0.01 10.35 -10.33
N VAL A 552 0.10 10.60 -9.02
CA VAL A 552 0.07 11.95 -8.45
C VAL A 552 1.34 12.15 -7.61
N PHE A 553 2.13 13.15 -7.97
CA PHE A 553 3.38 13.50 -7.30
C PHE A 553 3.20 14.78 -6.47
N PRO A 554 3.33 14.72 -5.13
CA PRO A 554 3.27 15.90 -4.27
C PRO A 554 4.39 16.92 -4.53
N GLU A 555 4.24 18.12 -3.98
CA GLU A 555 5.21 19.22 -4.09
C GLU A 555 6.64 18.82 -3.69
N GLY A 556 7.63 19.28 -4.46
CA GLY A 556 9.06 19.03 -4.19
C GLY A 556 9.52 17.60 -4.50
N SER A 557 8.70 16.80 -5.17
CA SER A 557 9.06 15.45 -5.63
C SER A 557 10.04 15.48 -6.80
N ARG A 558 10.78 14.39 -6.98
CA ARG A 558 11.73 14.20 -8.08
C ARG A 558 11.63 12.77 -8.61
N VAL A 559 11.80 12.62 -9.93
CA VAL A 559 11.86 11.31 -10.60
C VAL A 559 13.09 11.29 -11.50
N ASP A 560 14.02 10.36 -11.24
CA ASP A 560 15.20 10.15 -12.07
C ASP A 560 14.83 9.53 -13.44
N SER A 561 15.83 9.20 -14.26
CA SER A 561 15.62 8.72 -15.63
C SER A 561 14.92 7.35 -15.71
N SER A 562 14.16 7.12 -16.78
CA SER A 562 13.61 5.82 -17.22
C SER A 562 12.71 5.03 -16.25
N ILE A 563 12.25 5.63 -15.14
CA ILE A 563 11.51 4.93 -14.07
C ILE A 563 10.18 4.29 -14.52
N PHE A 564 9.39 4.99 -15.33
CA PHE A 564 8.06 4.56 -15.80
C PHE A 564 8.08 4.23 -17.31
N TYR A 565 9.21 3.72 -17.79
CA TYR A 565 9.44 3.42 -19.20
C TYR A 565 8.41 2.40 -19.76
N ASN A 566 7.74 2.75 -20.85
CA ASN A 566 6.81 1.91 -21.62
C ASN A 566 5.56 1.46 -20.83
N TYR A 567 5.15 2.15 -19.76
CA TYR A 567 3.96 1.80 -18.95
C TYR A 567 2.67 1.95 -19.79
N LYS A 568 2.10 0.84 -20.28
CA LYS A 568 1.02 0.87 -21.29
C LYS A 568 -0.37 1.09 -20.70
N ALA A 569 -0.54 1.01 -19.39
CA ALA A 569 -1.82 1.26 -18.71
C ALA A 569 -1.94 2.68 -18.12
N LEU A 570 -0.83 3.43 -18.03
CA LEU A 570 -0.79 4.75 -17.40
C LEU A 570 -1.53 5.79 -18.26
N LYS A 571 -2.60 6.37 -17.70
CA LYS A 571 -3.50 7.33 -18.40
C LYS A 571 -3.33 8.78 -17.96
N SER A 572 -2.97 9.00 -16.70
CA SER A 572 -2.79 10.34 -16.14
C SER A 572 -1.56 10.45 -15.26
N VAL A 573 -0.88 11.59 -15.36
CA VAL A 573 0.19 11.99 -14.43
C VAL A 573 -0.03 13.45 -14.02
N THR A 574 -0.04 13.70 -12.71
CA THR A 574 -0.18 15.04 -12.13
C THR A 574 0.98 15.35 -11.19
N PHE A 575 1.58 16.53 -11.36
CA PHE A 575 2.60 17.09 -10.46
C PHE A 575 1.98 18.28 -9.71
N GLU A 576 1.79 18.13 -8.40
CA GLU A 576 1.04 19.07 -7.55
C GLU A 576 1.80 20.36 -7.23
N GLY A 577 3.14 20.31 -7.31
CA GLY A 577 4.01 21.46 -7.10
C GLY A 577 5.21 21.41 -8.05
N ASP A 578 6.30 22.05 -7.65
CA ASP A 578 7.51 22.15 -8.47
C ASP A 578 8.23 20.78 -8.57
N VAL A 579 8.79 20.44 -9.74
CA VAL A 579 9.32 19.09 -10.06
C VAL A 579 10.56 19.08 -10.96
N GLU A 580 11.47 18.15 -10.69
CA GLU A 580 12.59 17.75 -11.56
C GLU A 580 12.34 16.33 -12.11
N LEU A 581 12.36 16.18 -13.44
CA LEU A 581 12.24 14.90 -14.15
C LEU A 581 13.51 14.59 -14.95
N GLY A 582 14.01 13.36 -14.81
CA GLY A 582 15.13 12.83 -15.58
C GLY A 582 14.83 12.59 -17.06
N GLN A 583 15.70 11.82 -17.73
CA GLN A 583 15.53 11.48 -19.15
C GLN A 583 14.57 10.29 -19.32
N SER A 584 13.78 10.28 -20.39
CA SER A 584 12.94 9.12 -20.78
C SER A 584 11.96 8.57 -19.72
N VAL A 585 11.62 9.34 -18.69
CA VAL A 585 10.87 8.90 -17.49
C VAL A 585 9.59 8.14 -17.82
N PHE A 586 8.76 8.66 -18.73
CA PHE A 586 7.49 8.12 -19.20
C PHE A 586 7.54 7.76 -20.70
N TYR A 587 8.73 7.49 -21.24
CA TYR A 587 8.92 7.17 -22.66
C TYR A 587 8.01 6.02 -23.12
N SER A 588 7.31 6.17 -24.24
CA SER A 588 6.34 5.19 -24.76
C SER A 588 5.19 4.80 -23.81
N CYS A 589 4.73 5.71 -22.93
CA CYS A 589 3.47 5.52 -22.20
C CYS A 589 2.26 5.67 -23.12
N ASN A 590 1.98 4.65 -23.94
CA ASN A 590 1.06 4.75 -25.06
C ASN A 590 -0.41 5.03 -24.70
N ALA A 591 -0.83 4.85 -23.44
CA ALA A 591 -2.17 5.19 -22.96
C ALA A 591 -2.27 6.55 -22.27
N LEU A 592 -1.17 7.31 -22.18
CA LEU A 592 -1.11 8.57 -21.43
C LEU A 592 -1.95 9.65 -22.12
N GLU A 593 -3.13 9.93 -21.58
CA GLU A 593 -4.09 10.91 -22.11
C GLU A 593 -3.91 12.30 -21.49
N THR A 594 -3.50 12.39 -20.22
CA THR A 594 -3.45 13.66 -19.47
C THR A 594 -2.14 13.82 -18.70
N VAL A 595 -1.47 14.95 -18.89
CA VAL A 595 -0.27 15.36 -18.12
C VAL A 595 -0.49 16.78 -17.59
N THR A 596 -0.37 16.98 -16.28
CA THR A 596 -0.59 18.29 -15.62
C THR A 596 0.56 18.66 -14.69
N PHE A 597 1.13 19.84 -14.91
CA PHE A 597 2.17 20.45 -14.07
C PHE A 597 1.61 21.70 -13.39
N LYS A 598 1.45 21.65 -12.05
CA LYS A 598 0.94 22.80 -11.26
C LYS A 598 2.07 23.73 -10.78
N GLY A 599 3.29 23.22 -10.67
CA GLY A 599 4.47 23.99 -10.29
C GLY A 599 5.45 24.28 -11.42
N GLU A 600 6.58 24.90 -11.07
CA GLU A 600 7.71 25.12 -11.96
C GLU A 600 8.37 23.77 -12.25
N SER A 601 8.60 23.48 -13.53
CA SER A 601 8.93 22.12 -13.96
C SER A 601 10.17 22.09 -14.84
N THR A 602 11.11 21.20 -14.52
CA THR A 602 12.26 20.87 -15.39
C THR A 602 12.07 19.47 -15.95
N ILE A 603 11.92 19.37 -17.27
CA ILE A 603 11.57 18.13 -17.97
C ILE A 603 12.76 17.66 -18.81
N GLY A 604 13.37 16.55 -18.38
CA GLY A 604 14.53 15.95 -19.02
C GLY A 604 14.27 15.37 -20.41
N GLY A 605 15.36 15.08 -21.12
CA GLY A 605 15.33 14.73 -22.53
C GLY A 605 14.50 13.48 -22.80
N SER A 606 13.66 13.52 -23.83
CA SER A 606 12.72 12.44 -24.18
C SER A 606 11.75 11.98 -23.07
N ALA A 607 11.55 12.73 -21.98
CA ALA A 607 10.77 12.27 -20.80
C ALA A 607 9.36 11.76 -21.10
N PHE A 608 8.65 12.33 -22.08
CA PHE A 608 7.33 11.92 -22.57
C PHE A 608 7.36 11.59 -24.08
N SER A 609 8.54 11.22 -24.59
CA SER A 609 8.71 10.86 -26.01
C SER A 609 7.90 9.61 -26.37
N ASN A 610 7.40 9.58 -27.59
CA ASN A 610 6.49 8.57 -28.15
C ASN A 610 5.25 8.30 -27.29
N CYS A 611 4.61 9.34 -26.75
CA CYS A 611 3.31 9.27 -26.08
C CYS A 611 2.16 9.76 -27.01
N PRO A 612 1.67 8.93 -27.97
CA PRO A 612 0.71 9.34 -29.01
C PRO A 612 -0.64 9.81 -28.49
N SER A 613 -1.04 9.36 -27.29
CA SER A 613 -2.40 9.53 -26.77
C SER A 613 -2.63 10.84 -26.02
N ILE A 614 -1.58 11.63 -25.73
CA ILE A 614 -1.69 12.85 -24.92
C ILE A 614 -2.70 13.80 -25.56
N LYS A 615 -3.80 14.02 -24.86
CA LYS A 615 -4.96 14.84 -25.24
C LYS A 615 -4.98 16.16 -24.47
N THR A 616 -4.50 16.12 -23.22
CA THR A 616 -4.47 17.22 -22.28
C THR A 616 -3.03 17.38 -21.77
N LEU A 617 -2.37 18.49 -22.12
CA LEU A 617 -1.08 18.88 -21.57
C LEU A 617 -1.22 20.28 -20.98
N ARG A 618 -0.89 20.45 -19.69
CA ARG A 618 -1.08 21.73 -18.98
C ARG A 618 0.15 22.10 -18.16
N PHE A 619 0.67 23.30 -18.40
CA PHE A 619 1.70 23.94 -17.58
C PHE A 619 1.05 25.15 -16.89
N ALA A 620 1.04 25.18 -15.55
CA ALA A 620 0.47 26.29 -14.77
C ALA A 620 1.49 27.37 -14.37
N LYS A 621 2.79 27.06 -14.51
CA LYS A 621 3.91 27.98 -14.30
C LYS A 621 4.98 27.75 -15.37
N LYS A 622 6.03 28.59 -15.36
CA LYS A 622 7.18 28.45 -16.26
C LYS A 622 7.76 27.04 -16.25
N THR A 623 8.04 26.50 -17.43
CA THR A 623 8.56 25.13 -17.61
C THR A 623 9.80 25.15 -18.48
N THR A 624 10.83 24.40 -18.10
CA THR A 624 12.02 24.14 -18.93
C THR A 624 11.90 22.76 -19.55
N LEU A 625 11.71 22.71 -20.87
CA LEU A 625 11.61 21.48 -21.65
C LEU A 625 12.91 21.27 -22.41
N THR A 626 13.61 20.16 -22.15
CA THR A 626 14.88 19.83 -22.81
C THR A 626 14.68 18.94 -24.05
N ASP A 627 15.76 18.64 -24.77
CA ASP A 627 15.73 18.02 -26.11
C ASP A 627 14.79 16.81 -26.21
N GLY A 628 13.85 16.89 -27.15
CA GLY A 628 12.89 15.83 -27.47
C GLY A 628 11.88 15.51 -26.35
N ALA A 629 11.73 16.33 -25.32
CA ALA A 629 10.95 16.01 -24.11
C ALA A 629 9.53 15.45 -24.35
N PHE A 630 8.84 15.81 -25.44
CA PHE A 630 7.52 15.30 -25.83
C PHE A 630 7.48 14.71 -27.26
N TYR A 631 8.66 14.41 -27.84
CA TYR A 631 8.86 14.06 -29.25
C TYR A 631 7.96 12.91 -29.70
N THR A 632 7.46 12.94 -30.95
CA THR A 632 6.88 11.74 -31.57
C THR A 632 7.48 11.46 -32.95
N ASP A 633 7.79 10.20 -33.20
CA ASP A 633 8.30 9.72 -34.50
C ASP A 633 7.20 9.58 -35.57
N SER A 634 7.53 8.95 -36.70
CA SER A 634 6.64 8.76 -37.85
C SER A 634 5.49 7.78 -37.57
N ASP A 635 5.53 7.02 -36.48
CA ASP A 635 4.63 5.89 -36.24
C ASP A 635 3.79 6.16 -34.98
N ASN A 636 4.43 6.75 -33.96
CA ASN A 636 3.86 7.17 -32.67
C ASN A 636 3.30 8.60 -32.67
N ARG A 637 2.95 9.15 -33.84
CA ARG A 637 2.45 10.53 -34.02
C ARG A 637 1.30 10.86 -33.06
N ASN A 638 1.39 11.97 -32.32
CA ASN A 638 0.26 12.42 -31.51
C ASN A 638 -0.93 12.85 -32.40
N ARG A 639 -2.15 12.40 -32.05
CA ARG A 639 -3.40 12.69 -32.77
C ARG A 639 -4.53 13.19 -31.87
N SER A 640 -4.18 13.64 -30.66
CA SER A 640 -5.12 13.90 -29.57
C SER A 640 -5.03 15.30 -28.98
N LEU A 641 -3.82 15.86 -28.82
CA LEU A 641 -3.63 17.21 -28.31
C LEU A 641 -4.04 18.23 -29.37
N LYS A 642 -4.86 19.21 -28.98
CA LYS A 642 -5.41 20.24 -29.90
C LYS A 642 -4.86 21.64 -29.68
N GLU A 643 -4.50 21.97 -28.45
CA GLU A 643 -4.18 23.33 -28.02
C GLU A 643 -3.03 23.24 -27.03
N LEU A 644 -2.09 24.19 -27.08
CA LEU A 644 -0.95 24.24 -26.16
C LEU A 644 -0.61 25.67 -25.78
N VAL A 645 -0.45 25.91 -24.47
CA VAL A 645 -0.11 27.22 -23.90
C VAL A 645 1.17 27.09 -23.09
N PHE A 646 2.12 28.01 -23.33
CA PHE A 646 3.36 28.13 -22.57
C PHE A 646 3.32 29.40 -21.71
N PRO A 647 3.33 29.26 -20.38
CA PRO A 647 3.46 30.39 -19.46
C PRO A 647 4.77 31.16 -19.67
N ASP A 648 4.77 32.45 -19.32
CA ASP A 648 5.94 33.33 -19.38
C ASP A 648 7.19 32.73 -18.70
N GLY A 649 8.37 33.02 -19.25
CA GLY A 649 9.66 32.50 -18.78
C GLY A 649 9.91 31.01 -19.04
N SER A 650 9.06 30.33 -19.81
CA SER A 650 9.29 28.94 -20.23
C SER A 650 10.43 28.82 -21.26
N LYS A 651 11.12 27.68 -21.28
CA LYS A 651 12.25 27.38 -22.18
C LYS A 651 11.98 26.12 -22.99
N VAL A 652 12.29 26.15 -24.28
CA VAL A 652 11.90 25.10 -25.23
C VAL A 652 13.08 24.74 -26.12
N GLU A 653 13.82 23.70 -25.73
CA GLU A 653 14.96 23.18 -26.50
C GLU A 653 14.51 22.41 -27.77
N ASN A 654 15.32 21.51 -28.33
CA ASN A 654 15.14 21.04 -29.71
C ASN A 654 14.09 19.93 -29.86
N ASN A 655 13.36 19.94 -30.98
CA ASN A 655 12.50 18.85 -31.49
C ASN A 655 11.40 18.36 -30.53
N ILE A 656 10.83 19.22 -29.69
CA ILE A 656 10.03 18.78 -28.54
C ILE A 656 8.61 18.30 -28.90
N PHE A 657 7.91 18.94 -29.84
CA PHE A 657 6.53 18.63 -30.25
C PHE A 657 6.45 18.22 -31.74
N ALA A 658 7.44 17.48 -32.22
CA ALA A 658 7.43 16.92 -33.56
C ALA A 658 6.25 15.95 -33.77
N ASN A 659 5.63 15.99 -34.96
CA ASN A 659 4.52 15.14 -35.40
C ASN A 659 3.21 15.22 -34.57
N TYR A 660 2.90 16.36 -33.95
CA TYR A 660 1.59 16.58 -33.30
C TYR A 660 0.50 16.89 -34.34
N LYS A 661 -0.06 15.83 -34.95
CA LYS A 661 -0.97 15.88 -36.11
C LYS A 661 -2.39 16.36 -35.82
N ALA A 662 -2.72 16.68 -34.58
CA ALA A 662 -4.02 17.24 -34.18
C ALA A 662 -3.94 18.63 -33.51
N LEU A 663 -2.72 19.13 -33.28
CA LEU A 663 -2.47 20.43 -32.65
C LEU A 663 -2.88 21.54 -33.62
N LYS A 664 -3.85 22.37 -33.21
CA LYS A 664 -4.47 23.47 -33.97
C LYS A 664 -3.96 24.85 -33.57
N SER A 665 -3.67 25.06 -32.30
CA SER A 665 -3.21 26.34 -31.77
C SER A 665 -2.05 26.19 -30.79
N VAL A 666 -1.11 27.14 -30.85
CA VAL A 666 -0.04 27.30 -29.86
C VAL A 666 0.03 28.76 -29.42
N THR A 667 0.09 29.01 -28.12
CA THR A 667 0.22 30.36 -27.54
C THR A 667 1.40 30.44 -26.58
N PHE A 668 2.23 31.46 -26.75
CA PHE A 668 3.29 31.84 -25.81
C PHE A 668 2.83 33.10 -25.07
N GLU A 669 2.64 32.99 -23.75
CA GLU A 669 2.06 34.08 -22.94
C GLU A 669 3.02 35.25 -22.72
N GLY A 670 4.32 34.97 -22.74
CA GLY A 670 5.41 35.94 -22.64
C GLY A 670 6.50 35.70 -23.69
N ASP A 671 7.76 35.88 -23.30
CA ASP A 671 8.90 35.74 -24.23
C ASP A 671 9.13 34.26 -24.61
N ALA A 672 9.54 34.00 -25.86
CA ALA A 672 9.68 32.66 -26.42
C ALA A 672 11.03 32.45 -27.12
N ASP A 673 11.83 31.50 -26.63
CA ASP A 673 13.09 31.06 -27.25
C ASP A 673 12.95 29.60 -27.68
N LEU A 674 12.63 29.41 -28.97
CA LEU A 674 12.37 28.11 -29.60
C LEU A 674 13.60 27.65 -30.38
N LYS A 675 14.12 26.45 -30.08
CA LYS A 675 15.28 25.90 -30.82
C LYS A 675 14.87 25.17 -32.11
N GLN A 676 15.68 24.22 -32.58
CA GLN A 676 15.47 23.57 -33.87
C GLN A 676 14.23 22.66 -33.83
N GLY A 677 13.40 22.73 -34.87
CA GLY A 677 12.40 21.69 -35.17
C GLY A 677 11.26 21.48 -34.16
N VAL A 678 11.00 22.44 -33.25
CA VAL A 678 10.10 22.26 -32.09
C VAL A 678 8.73 21.68 -32.47
N PHE A 679 8.03 22.25 -33.45
CA PHE A 679 6.70 21.84 -33.91
C PHE A 679 6.73 21.23 -35.33
N ARG A 680 7.86 20.61 -35.72
CA ARG A 680 8.02 20.07 -37.09
C ARG A 680 6.93 19.04 -37.45
N HIS A 681 6.38 19.18 -38.65
CA HIS A 681 5.29 18.41 -39.21
C HIS A 681 3.98 18.44 -38.38
N CYS A 682 3.60 19.57 -37.77
CA CYS A 682 2.29 19.73 -37.13
C CYS A 682 1.20 20.03 -38.17
N ASP A 683 0.77 18.99 -38.90
CA ASP A 683 -0.08 19.10 -40.09
C ASP A 683 -1.43 19.84 -39.89
N ALA A 684 -1.96 19.89 -38.66
CA ALA A 684 -3.23 20.51 -38.32
C ALA A 684 -3.10 21.91 -37.67
N LEU A 685 -1.87 22.44 -37.55
CA LEU A 685 -1.60 23.70 -36.87
C LEU A 685 -2.15 24.86 -37.72
N GLU A 686 -3.17 25.54 -37.21
CA GLU A 686 -3.92 26.60 -37.89
C GLU A 686 -3.45 28.00 -37.43
N THR A 687 -3.04 28.13 -36.16
CA THR A 687 -2.69 29.42 -35.53
C THR A 687 -1.50 29.30 -34.57
N VAL A 688 -0.64 30.33 -34.54
CA VAL A 688 0.40 30.50 -33.50
C VAL A 688 0.41 31.95 -33.02
N THR A 689 0.47 32.16 -31.70
CA THR A 689 0.46 33.50 -31.07
C THR A 689 1.68 33.71 -30.18
N PHE A 690 2.38 34.84 -30.36
CA PHE A 690 3.56 35.25 -29.59
C PHE A 690 3.31 36.60 -28.91
N ASN A 691 3.06 36.59 -27.60
CA ASN A 691 2.74 37.80 -26.83
C ASN A 691 3.98 38.60 -26.38
N GLY A 692 5.09 37.92 -26.08
CA GLY A 692 6.38 38.52 -25.78
C GLY A 692 7.35 38.57 -26.96
N GLU A 693 8.59 38.95 -26.70
CA GLU A 693 9.68 38.92 -27.68
C GLU A 693 10.04 37.47 -28.02
N SER A 694 10.39 37.20 -29.28
CA SER A 694 10.54 35.81 -29.75
C SER A 694 11.82 35.57 -30.53
N ILE A 695 12.45 34.42 -30.30
CA ILE A 695 13.53 33.86 -31.12
C ILE A 695 13.03 32.50 -31.62
N ILE A 696 12.92 32.36 -32.94
CA ILE A 696 12.39 31.16 -33.59
C ILE A 696 13.51 30.49 -34.36
N GLY A 697 13.90 29.29 -33.91
CA GLY A 697 14.99 28.49 -34.42
C GLY A 697 14.75 27.89 -35.80
N GLN A 698 15.80 27.27 -36.35
CA GLN A 698 15.76 26.67 -37.68
C GLN A 698 14.69 25.59 -37.74
N SER A 699 13.85 25.62 -38.79
CA SER A 699 12.79 24.62 -39.01
C SER A 699 11.78 24.46 -37.85
N ALA A 700 11.64 25.46 -36.96
CA ALA A 700 10.82 25.35 -35.75
C ALA A 700 9.35 24.97 -36.00
N PHE A 701 8.75 25.43 -37.10
CA PHE A 701 7.40 25.11 -37.57
C PHE A 701 7.42 24.49 -38.98
N TYR A 702 8.48 23.74 -39.31
CA TYR A 702 8.65 23.15 -40.64
C TYR A 702 7.53 22.16 -40.99
N ASP A 703 7.06 22.15 -42.24
CA ASP A 703 5.90 21.38 -42.72
C ASP A 703 4.63 21.57 -41.87
N CYS A 704 4.24 22.82 -41.61
CA CYS A 704 2.93 23.17 -41.04
C CYS A 704 2.01 23.78 -42.13
N PRO A 705 1.52 22.99 -43.11
CA PRO A 705 0.84 23.52 -44.31
C PRO A 705 -0.56 24.10 -44.06
N SER A 706 -1.16 23.84 -42.89
CA SER A 706 -2.46 24.36 -42.48
C SER A 706 -2.36 25.72 -41.77
N LEU A 707 -1.15 26.22 -41.52
CA LEU A 707 -0.90 27.42 -40.71
C LEU A 707 -1.41 28.66 -41.43
N GLY A 708 -2.59 29.14 -41.05
CA GLY A 708 -3.26 30.27 -41.68
C GLY A 708 -2.88 31.63 -41.09
N ASN A 709 -2.49 31.67 -39.81
CA ASN A 709 -2.15 32.91 -39.11
C ASN A 709 -0.98 32.72 -38.12
N VAL A 710 -0.07 33.69 -38.07
CA VAL A 710 0.97 33.82 -37.04
C VAL A 710 0.96 35.25 -36.50
N ASP A 711 0.67 35.39 -35.21
CA ASP A 711 0.40 36.67 -34.57
C ASP A 711 1.56 37.11 -33.66
N PHE A 712 2.38 38.04 -34.16
CA PHE A 712 3.55 38.59 -33.46
C PHE A 712 3.21 39.92 -32.77
N LYS A 713 3.15 39.93 -31.43
CA LYS A 713 2.86 41.15 -30.64
C LYS A 713 4.08 42.04 -30.37
N LYS A 714 5.30 41.49 -30.49
CA LYS A 714 6.59 42.16 -30.22
C LYS A 714 7.61 41.87 -31.32
N LYS A 715 8.83 42.40 -31.18
CA LYS A 715 9.95 42.07 -32.08
C LYS A 715 10.27 40.57 -32.07
N THR A 716 10.72 40.04 -33.19
CA THR A 716 11.02 38.62 -33.36
C THR A 716 12.28 38.41 -34.19
N MET A 717 13.06 37.37 -33.86
CA MET A 717 14.15 36.86 -34.69
C MET A 717 13.72 35.54 -35.34
N LEU A 718 13.58 35.52 -36.66
CA LEU A 718 13.28 34.31 -37.42
C LEU A 718 14.55 33.72 -38.03
N SER A 719 14.80 32.44 -37.75
CA SER A 719 15.89 31.69 -38.36
C SER A 719 15.51 31.15 -39.75
N GLU A 720 16.51 30.56 -40.42
CA GLU A 720 16.31 29.89 -41.70
C GLU A 720 15.24 28.79 -41.63
N SER A 721 14.35 28.75 -42.61
CA SER A 721 13.25 27.77 -42.70
C SER A 721 12.35 27.71 -41.46
N ALA A 722 12.33 28.74 -40.61
CA ALA A 722 11.58 28.77 -39.34
C ALA A 722 10.11 28.34 -39.49
N PHE A 723 9.45 28.71 -40.60
CA PHE A 723 8.09 28.35 -40.97
C PHE A 723 8.02 27.63 -42.34
N GLY A 724 9.12 27.05 -42.82
CA GLY A 724 9.22 26.49 -44.17
C GLY A 724 8.37 25.24 -44.43
N CYS A 725 7.96 25.02 -45.67
CA CYS A 725 7.25 23.80 -46.10
C CYS A 725 7.98 23.12 -47.28
N THR A 726 7.76 21.82 -47.45
CA THR A 726 8.19 21.05 -48.64
C THR A 726 7.39 21.43 -49.90
N GLU A 727 8.01 21.33 -51.08
CA GLU A 727 7.35 21.58 -52.38
C GLU A 727 6.22 20.59 -52.68
N GLU A 728 6.30 19.36 -52.15
CA GLU A 728 5.24 18.35 -52.21
C GLU A 728 4.02 18.70 -51.32
N LYS A 729 4.20 19.60 -50.34
CA LYS A 729 3.21 19.90 -49.30
C LYS A 729 3.22 21.41 -48.91
N PRO A 730 3.06 22.33 -49.88
CA PRO A 730 3.17 23.76 -49.64
C PRO A 730 2.05 24.25 -48.71
N ASN A 731 2.33 25.29 -47.91
CA ASN A 731 1.27 25.99 -47.21
C ASN A 731 0.32 26.58 -48.26
N SER A 732 -0.95 26.24 -48.11
CA SER A 732 -2.00 26.52 -49.09
C SER A 732 -3.21 27.21 -48.43
N VAL A 733 -2.97 27.89 -47.30
CA VAL A 733 -4.00 28.45 -46.41
C VAL A 733 -3.74 29.93 -46.11
N MET A 734 -2.51 30.30 -45.72
CA MET A 734 -2.16 31.69 -45.41
C MET A 734 -2.19 32.57 -46.67
N THR A 735 -3.01 33.62 -46.64
CA THR A 735 -3.09 34.62 -47.72
C THR A 735 -2.36 35.92 -47.37
N GLU A 736 -2.38 36.33 -46.10
CA GLU A 736 -1.67 37.53 -45.62
C GLU A 736 -0.65 37.17 -44.54
N LEU A 737 0.50 37.87 -44.55
CA LEU A 737 1.54 37.78 -43.51
C LEU A 737 1.92 39.17 -43.02
N VAL A 738 2.02 39.35 -41.69
CA VAL A 738 2.49 40.59 -41.06
C VAL A 738 3.78 40.32 -40.29
N LEU A 739 4.92 40.69 -40.87
CA LEU A 739 6.22 40.57 -40.20
C LEU A 739 6.38 41.67 -39.12
N PRO A 740 6.87 41.32 -37.91
CA PRO A 740 7.05 42.27 -36.82
C PRO A 740 8.14 43.31 -37.09
N GLY A 741 8.03 44.48 -36.46
CA GLY A 741 9.01 45.56 -36.54
C GLY A 741 10.23 45.31 -35.65
N ASP A 742 11.29 46.11 -35.84
CA ASP A 742 12.56 46.03 -35.07
C ASP A 742 13.14 44.61 -34.95
N SER A 743 12.93 43.82 -36.01
CA SER A 743 13.07 42.36 -36.05
C SER A 743 14.21 41.91 -36.97
N THR A 744 14.60 40.63 -36.92
CA THR A 744 15.61 40.07 -37.84
C THR A 744 15.07 38.80 -38.50
N ILE A 745 14.87 38.83 -39.81
CA ILE A 745 14.22 37.77 -40.58
C ILE A 745 15.26 37.13 -41.51
N LYS A 746 15.75 35.93 -41.19
CA LYS A 746 16.77 35.26 -42.04
C LYS A 746 16.18 34.69 -43.33
N ASP A 747 17.08 34.40 -44.25
CA ASP A 747 16.87 33.70 -45.51
C ASP A 747 15.98 32.46 -45.35
N SER A 748 15.05 32.26 -46.29
CA SER A 748 14.05 31.19 -46.32
C SER A 748 13.16 31.07 -45.07
N ALA A 749 13.03 32.11 -44.23
CA ALA A 749 12.22 32.04 -43.00
C ALA A 749 10.78 31.53 -43.23
N PHE A 750 10.15 31.90 -44.36
CA PHE A 750 8.90 31.31 -44.85
C PHE A 750 9.16 30.76 -46.26
N SER A 751 8.93 29.45 -46.48
CA SER A 751 9.13 28.82 -47.79
C SER A 751 7.91 28.01 -48.23
N ASN A 752 7.63 28.05 -49.53
CA ASN A 752 6.54 27.32 -50.20
C ASN A 752 5.14 27.67 -49.65
N TYR A 753 4.83 28.97 -49.58
CA TYR A 753 3.49 29.50 -49.26
C TYR A 753 2.73 29.85 -50.55
N SER A 754 2.12 28.83 -51.15
CA SER A 754 1.50 28.87 -52.48
C SER A 754 0.33 29.86 -52.66
N LYS A 755 -0.25 30.38 -51.56
CA LYS A 755 -1.36 31.35 -51.58
C LYS A 755 -1.06 32.68 -50.89
N LEU A 756 0.15 32.88 -50.38
CA LEU A 756 0.53 34.12 -49.71
C LEU A 756 0.62 35.25 -50.74
N ASN A 757 -0.41 36.08 -50.79
CA ASN A 757 -0.57 37.14 -51.80
C ASN A 757 -0.16 38.53 -51.31
N LYS A 758 -0.13 38.73 -49.99
CA LYS A 758 0.12 40.03 -49.35
C LYS A 758 1.04 39.91 -48.14
N VAL A 759 2.18 40.60 -48.20
CA VAL A 759 3.14 40.68 -47.08
C VAL A 759 3.27 42.11 -46.59
N THR A 760 3.04 42.33 -45.30
CA THR A 760 3.27 43.62 -44.62
C THR A 760 4.52 43.53 -43.76
N ILE A 761 5.47 44.43 -43.97
CA ILE A 761 6.74 44.50 -43.26
C ILE A 761 6.76 45.77 -42.41
N LYS A 762 6.57 45.60 -41.10
CA LYS A 762 6.58 46.68 -40.11
C LYS A 762 7.97 47.33 -40.01
N LYS A 763 7.99 48.60 -39.58
CA LYS A 763 9.18 49.45 -39.53
C LYS A 763 10.33 48.81 -38.70
N GLY A 764 11.56 48.95 -39.19
CA GLY A 764 12.78 48.46 -38.52
C GLY A 764 13.09 46.96 -38.67
N ALA A 765 12.31 46.23 -39.46
CA ALA A 765 12.58 44.82 -39.74
C ALA A 765 13.74 44.63 -40.73
N LYS A 766 14.80 43.93 -40.29
CA LYS A 766 15.98 43.60 -41.10
C LYS A 766 15.78 42.27 -41.82
N LEU A 767 16.06 42.23 -43.12
CA LEU A 767 15.70 41.11 -43.99
C LEU A 767 16.94 40.40 -44.57
N GLY A 768 16.92 39.06 -44.57
CA GLY A 768 17.88 38.19 -45.25
C GLY A 768 17.62 38.09 -46.76
N THR A 769 18.50 37.41 -47.50
CA THR A 769 18.57 37.64 -48.96
C THR A 769 17.37 37.11 -49.75
N ARG A 770 16.76 36.04 -49.24
CA ARG A 770 15.66 35.30 -49.88
C ARG A 770 14.64 34.86 -48.85
N ILE A 771 13.92 35.79 -48.21
CA ILE A 771 13.00 35.45 -47.08
C ILE A 771 11.76 34.62 -47.44
N LEU A 772 11.32 34.62 -48.72
CA LEU A 772 10.02 34.12 -49.19
C LEU A 772 10.06 33.17 -50.43
N PRO A 773 10.98 32.20 -50.55
CA PRO A 773 11.07 31.33 -51.73
C PRO A 773 9.82 30.45 -51.90
N GLY A 774 9.38 30.26 -53.14
CA GLY A 774 8.22 29.42 -53.46
C GLY A 774 6.85 30.03 -53.15
N CYS A 775 6.78 31.34 -52.86
CA CYS A 775 5.52 32.07 -52.65
C CYS A 775 5.00 32.58 -54.01
N SER A 776 4.38 31.69 -54.80
CA SER A 776 4.06 31.94 -56.22
C SER A 776 2.82 32.81 -56.48
N ALA A 777 1.96 33.05 -55.47
CA ALA A 777 0.77 33.91 -55.58
C ALA A 777 1.03 35.35 -55.07
N LEU A 778 2.29 35.74 -54.88
CA LEU A 778 2.67 36.97 -54.18
C LEU A 778 2.56 38.21 -55.08
N GLU A 779 1.49 38.98 -54.88
CA GLU A 779 1.15 40.16 -55.69
C GLU A 779 1.40 41.49 -54.96
N THR A 780 1.37 41.52 -53.63
CA THR A 780 1.43 42.75 -52.83
C THR A 780 2.50 42.71 -51.73
N PHE A 781 3.36 43.72 -51.71
CA PHE A 781 4.21 44.06 -50.56
C PHE A 781 3.85 45.44 -49.98
N ILE A 782 3.79 45.55 -48.66
CA ILE A 782 3.59 46.81 -47.94
C ILE A 782 4.75 47.03 -46.97
N PHE A 783 5.52 48.09 -47.16
CA PHE A 783 6.61 48.48 -46.27
C PHE A 783 6.23 49.67 -45.40
N GLU A 784 6.55 49.59 -44.11
CA GLU A 784 6.29 50.68 -43.15
C GLU A 784 7.54 51.50 -42.75
N ALA A 785 8.72 51.16 -43.26
CA ALA A 785 9.97 51.89 -42.99
C ALA A 785 10.11 53.15 -43.86
N ASP A 786 10.83 54.16 -43.37
CA ASP A 786 11.05 55.45 -44.07
C ASP A 786 12.35 55.48 -44.90
N THR A 787 13.10 54.39 -44.92
CA THR A 787 14.48 54.29 -45.43
C THR A 787 14.74 52.92 -46.05
N PRO A 788 15.19 52.82 -47.30
CA PRO A 788 15.43 51.53 -47.97
C PRO A 788 16.80 50.91 -47.65
N GLN A 789 17.45 51.24 -46.53
CA GLN A 789 18.66 50.50 -46.12
C GLN A 789 18.36 49.05 -45.69
N ASP A 790 17.10 48.74 -45.39
CA ASP A 790 16.65 47.37 -45.14
C ASP A 790 16.46 46.53 -46.44
N PHE A 791 16.89 47.04 -47.60
CA PHE A 791 16.71 46.41 -48.93
C PHE A 791 18.00 45.88 -49.58
N GLU A 792 19.21 46.13 -49.04
CA GLU A 792 20.51 45.68 -49.59
C GLU A 792 20.76 44.16 -49.47
N SER A 793 19.69 43.38 -49.69
CA SER A 793 19.61 41.93 -49.63
C SER A 793 18.42 41.36 -50.41
N LEU A 794 17.37 42.14 -50.70
CA LEU A 794 16.09 41.66 -51.24
C LEU A 794 16.21 41.23 -52.72
N THR A 795 16.82 40.06 -52.95
CA THR A 795 16.98 39.49 -54.28
C THR A 795 15.64 38.99 -54.82
N PHE A 796 14.96 39.81 -55.63
CA PHE A 796 13.70 39.45 -56.31
C PHE A 796 13.87 38.35 -57.40
N THR A 797 15.09 37.82 -57.55
CA THR A 797 15.55 36.82 -58.54
C THR A 797 14.82 35.46 -58.48
N ASN A 798 13.94 35.25 -57.51
CA ASN A 798 13.22 33.99 -57.28
C ASN A 798 11.69 34.14 -57.18
N PHE A 799 11.13 35.33 -57.45
CA PHE A 799 9.69 35.48 -57.72
C PHE A 799 9.46 35.39 -59.23
N GLU A 800 8.48 34.59 -59.68
CA GLU A 800 8.00 34.59 -61.07
C GLU A 800 6.80 35.55 -61.19
N PRO A 801 6.98 36.83 -61.57
CA PRO A 801 6.00 37.85 -61.25
C PRO A 801 5.14 38.21 -62.47
N LYS A 802 3.91 37.68 -62.53
CA LYS A 802 2.84 38.30 -63.32
C LYS A 802 2.27 39.53 -62.60
N LYS A 803 3.14 40.55 -62.48
CA LYS A 803 2.96 41.82 -61.78
C LYS A 803 3.04 41.72 -60.25
N ILE A 804 3.95 42.47 -59.63
CA ILE A 804 4.02 42.72 -58.18
C ILE A 804 3.78 44.22 -57.94
N THR A 805 3.01 44.57 -56.91
CA THR A 805 2.83 45.95 -56.44
C THR A 805 3.55 46.12 -55.10
N ILE A 806 4.44 47.12 -55.00
CA ILE A 806 5.20 47.42 -53.78
C ILE A 806 4.80 48.80 -53.25
N TYR A 807 4.18 48.82 -52.08
CA TYR A 807 3.75 50.03 -51.39
C TYR A 807 4.84 50.53 -50.43
N VAL A 808 5.39 51.71 -50.69
CA VAL A 808 6.59 52.25 -50.01
C VAL A 808 6.40 53.73 -49.63
N PRO A 809 6.85 54.22 -48.46
CA PRO A 809 6.63 55.63 -48.07
C PRO A 809 7.26 56.66 -49.02
N ASP A 810 8.34 56.30 -49.70
CA ASP A 810 9.09 57.13 -50.65
C ASP A 810 9.40 56.29 -51.90
N VAL A 811 8.79 56.62 -53.05
CA VAL A 811 8.89 55.80 -54.27
C VAL A 811 10.26 55.90 -54.92
N GLU A 812 10.77 57.11 -55.08
CA GLU A 812 11.98 57.38 -55.85
C GLU A 812 13.19 56.76 -55.14
N LYS A 813 13.32 57.04 -53.85
CA LYS A 813 14.39 56.52 -52.98
C LYS A 813 14.41 54.99 -52.88
N TYR A 814 13.23 54.34 -52.89
CA TYR A 814 13.13 52.86 -52.85
C TYR A 814 13.42 52.23 -54.22
N LYS A 815 12.99 52.88 -55.31
CA LYS A 815 13.31 52.44 -56.67
C LYS A 815 14.82 52.53 -56.94
N GLU A 816 15.45 53.68 -56.64
CA GLU A 816 16.90 53.88 -56.76
C GLU A 816 17.71 52.84 -55.96
N ALA A 817 17.27 52.53 -54.73
CA ALA A 817 17.94 51.57 -53.88
C ALA A 817 17.89 50.13 -54.44
N LEU A 818 16.78 49.74 -55.05
CA LEU A 818 16.62 48.39 -55.59
C LEU A 818 17.27 48.24 -56.99
N GLU A 819 17.21 49.25 -57.85
CA GLU A 819 17.94 49.27 -59.14
C GLU A 819 19.47 49.17 -58.95
N LYS A 820 19.97 49.78 -57.87
CA LYS A 820 21.38 49.67 -57.44
C LYS A 820 21.76 48.25 -57.00
N ASP A 821 20.83 47.50 -56.39
CA ASP A 821 21.07 46.13 -55.89
C ASP A 821 20.94 45.07 -57.00
N THR A 822 19.93 45.20 -57.87
CA THR A 822 19.72 44.28 -59.01
C THR A 822 20.65 44.52 -60.19
N GLY A 823 21.34 45.67 -60.26
CA GLY A 823 22.26 46.04 -61.33
C GLY A 823 21.61 46.13 -62.73
N SER A 824 20.29 46.31 -62.79
CA SER A 824 19.47 46.26 -64.01
C SER A 824 18.22 47.13 -63.85
N ASP A 825 17.70 47.67 -64.95
CA ASP A 825 16.39 48.35 -64.93
C ASP A 825 15.32 47.33 -64.53
N LEU A 826 14.68 47.59 -63.38
CA LEU A 826 13.66 46.70 -62.82
C LEU A 826 12.52 46.47 -63.82
N ASN A 827 12.14 47.51 -64.58
CA ASN A 827 10.98 47.49 -65.47
C ASN A 827 11.19 46.59 -66.70
N GLU A 828 12.45 46.29 -67.08
CA GLU A 828 12.77 45.37 -68.18
C GLU A 828 12.80 43.89 -67.76
N HIS A 829 13.05 43.60 -66.47
CA HIS A 829 13.26 42.23 -65.98
C HIS A 829 12.19 41.72 -65.00
N TYR A 830 11.58 42.61 -64.23
CA TYR A 830 10.61 42.29 -63.19
C TYR A 830 9.42 43.26 -63.28
N ASN A 831 8.21 42.74 -63.51
CA ASN A 831 7.01 43.56 -63.64
C ASN A 831 6.59 44.12 -62.26
N ILE A 832 7.26 45.17 -61.79
CA ILE A 832 7.14 45.73 -60.44
C ILE A 832 6.57 47.15 -60.51
N GLU A 833 5.41 47.37 -59.89
CA GLU A 833 4.80 48.69 -59.74
C GLU A 833 5.07 49.25 -58.34
N PHE A 834 5.91 50.29 -58.23
CA PHE A 834 6.09 51.02 -56.98
C PHE A 834 4.98 52.06 -56.79
N VAL A 835 4.26 51.96 -55.67
CA VAL A 835 3.18 52.89 -55.32
C VAL A 835 3.50 53.57 -53.99
N GLY A 836 3.44 54.91 -53.97
CA GLY A 836 3.75 55.67 -52.76
C GLY A 836 2.73 55.43 -51.65
N ARG A 837 3.19 55.26 -50.41
CA ARG A 837 2.32 55.02 -49.23
C ARG A 837 1.40 56.21 -48.89
N LEU A 838 1.58 57.35 -49.56
CA LEU A 838 0.68 58.52 -49.54
C LEU A 838 -0.27 58.59 -50.75
N LYS A 839 0.03 57.87 -51.84
CA LYS A 839 -0.95 57.49 -52.88
C LYS A 839 -1.74 56.24 -52.49
N LEU A 840 -1.41 55.62 -51.34
CA LEU A 840 -2.14 54.53 -50.72
C LEU A 840 -3.47 55.00 -50.15
N HIS A 841 -4.35 55.47 -51.02
CA HIS A 841 -5.72 55.05 -50.85
C HIS A 841 -5.79 53.57 -51.26
N ILE A 842 -5.41 52.67 -50.36
CA ILE A 842 -6.04 51.34 -50.37
C ILE A 842 -7.52 51.63 -50.34
N HIS A 843 -8.25 51.19 -51.34
CA HIS A 843 -9.69 51.28 -51.31
C HIS A 843 -10.16 50.35 -50.19
N LYS A 844 -10.29 50.91 -48.97
CA LYS A 844 -10.91 50.23 -47.82
C LYS A 844 -12.39 50.23 -48.11
N LEU A 845 -12.76 49.28 -48.97
CA LEU A 845 -14.08 49.15 -49.54
C LEU A 845 -15.03 48.58 -48.50
N THR A 846 -15.71 49.50 -47.82
CA THR A 846 -16.89 49.17 -47.03
C THR A 846 -17.99 48.82 -48.03
N LEU A 847 -18.32 47.52 -48.13
CA LEU A 847 -19.49 47.06 -48.88
C LEU A 847 -20.73 47.76 -48.31
N VAL A 848 -21.41 48.53 -49.15
CA VAL A 848 -22.81 48.87 -48.95
C VAL A 848 -23.61 47.73 -49.61
N PRO A 849 -24.13 46.77 -48.83
CA PRO A 849 -24.88 45.66 -49.40
C PRO A 849 -26.10 46.19 -50.15
N ALA A 850 -26.64 45.36 -51.05
CA ALA A 850 -27.91 45.67 -51.68
C ALA A 850 -28.97 45.89 -50.59
N LYS A 851 -29.62 47.05 -50.63
CA LYS A 851 -30.73 47.43 -49.76
C LYS A 851 -31.95 47.50 -50.67
N ASP A 852 -32.90 46.59 -50.52
CA ASP A 852 -34.14 46.64 -51.30
C ASP A 852 -34.90 47.95 -50.99
N ALA A 853 -35.64 48.45 -51.99
CA ALA A 853 -36.35 49.73 -51.86
C ALA A 853 -37.50 49.64 -50.85
N THR A 854 -37.33 50.34 -49.74
CA THR A 854 -38.32 50.38 -48.66
C THR A 854 -39.47 51.32 -49.02
N CYS A 855 -40.53 51.28 -48.22
CA CYS A 855 -41.74 52.07 -48.47
C CYS A 855 -41.51 53.60 -48.46
N THR A 856 -40.50 54.10 -47.74
CA THR A 856 -40.21 55.55 -47.61
C THR A 856 -38.79 55.95 -48.03
N GLU A 857 -37.84 55.03 -48.01
CA GLU A 857 -36.45 55.29 -48.40
C GLU A 857 -36.11 54.50 -49.65
N ASP A 858 -35.51 55.18 -50.62
CA ASP A 858 -34.89 54.55 -51.78
C ASP A 858 -33.91 53.45 -51.32
N GLY A 859 -33.97 52.34 -52.04
CA GLY A 859 -33.01 51.26 -51.94
C GLY A 859 -31.77 51.53 -52.79
N ASN A 860 -30.83 50.60 -52.74
CA ASN A 860 -29.65 50.59 -53.58
C ASN A 860 -29.31 49.16 -54.04
N LYS A 861 -28.78 49.03 -55.25
CA LYS A 861 -28.00 47.85 -55.66
C LYS A 861 -26.79 47.69 -54.72
N ALA A 862 -26.14 46.54 -54.67
CA ALA A 862 -24.88 46.41 -53.94
C ALA A 862 -23.79 47.28 -54.61
N TYR A 863 -23.01 48.01 -53.81
CA TYR A 863 -21.85 48.76 -54.26
C TYR A 863 -20.86 48.96 -53.11
N TYR A 864 -19.63 49.34 -53.41
CA TYR A 864 -18.59 49.53 -52.41
C TYR A 864 -18.25 51.02 -52.27
N ILE A 865 -18.25 51.52 -51.03
CA ILE A 865 -17.78 52.88 -50.72
C ILE A 865 -16.34 52.81 -50.23
N CYS A 866 -15.53 53.73 -50.71
CA CYS A 866 -14.15 53.88 -50.30
C CYS A 866 -13.98 54.90 -49.17
N ASP A 867 -13.56 54.43 -47.98
CA ASP A 867 -13.29 55.25 -46.79
C ASP A 867 -12.11 56.25 -47.00
N GLY A 868 -12.37 57.39 -47.64
CA GLY A 868 -11.43 58.53 -47.74
C GLY A 868 -11.26 59.21 -49.11
N CYS A 869 -11.97 58.79 -50.17
CA CYS A 869 -11.97 59.48 -51.47
C CYS A 869 -13.36 59.65 -52.11
N ASP A 870 -14.42 59.29 -51.40
CA ASP A 870 -15.84 59.42 -51.79
C ASP A 870 -16.23 58.76 -53.13
N LYS A 871 -15.34 57.97 -53.74
CA LYS A 871 -15.62 57.14 -54.92
C LYS A 871 -16.42 55.89 -54.55
N TRP A 872 -17.27 55.46 -55.48
CA TRP A 872 -18.16 54.31 -55.36
C TRP A 872 -17.78 53.28 -56.45
N PHE A 873 -17.86 51.98 -56.17
CA PHE A 873 -17.40 50.91 -57.06
C PHE A 873 -18.39 49.75 -57.15
N GLU A 874 -18.45 49.05 -58.29
CA GLU A 874 -19.34 47.89 -58.49
C GLU A 874 -18.78 46.59 -57.88
N ASP A 875 -17.45 46.49 -57.76
CA ASP A 875 -16.71 45.28 -57.37
C ASP A 875 -15.86 45.45 -56.09
N ALA A 876 -15.53 44.34 -55.43
CA ALA A 876 -14.78 44.30 -54.16
C ALA A 876 -13.27 44.59 -54.35
N GLU A 877 -12.81 44.49 -55.59
CA GLU A 877 -11.45 44.71 -56.05
C GLU A 877 -11.18 46.20 -56.40
N GLY A 878 -12.24 47.03 -56.47
CA GLY A 878 -12.15 48.48 -56.69
C GLY A 878 -11.83 48.88 -58.14
N THR A 879 -12.15 48.03 -59.11
CA THR A 879 -11.74 48.17 -60.52
C THR A 879 -12.76 48.93 -61.38
N SER A 880 -14.04 48.93 -61.03
CA SER A 880 -15.15 49.49 -61.82
C SER A 880 -15.81 50.66 -61.08
N GLU A 881 -15.44 51.89 -61.43
CA GLU A 881 -15.92 53.11 -60.75
C GLU A 881 -17.33 53.54 -61.21
N ILE A 882 -18.24 53.68 -60.25
CA ILE A 882 -19.62 54.16 -60.44
C ILE A 882 -19.60 55.68 -60.56
N THR A 883 -19.58 56.16 -61.80
CA THR A 883 -19.53 57.59 -62.12
C THR A 883 -20.89 58.28 -62.06
N ASP A 884 -21.98 57.58 -62.39
CA ASP A 884 -23.36 58.04 -62.14
C ASP A 884 -23.93 57.36 -60.89
N LYS A 885 -23.89 58.08 -59.77
CA LYS A 885 -24.41 57.60 -58.48
C LYS A 885 -25.94 57.46 -58.43
N THR A 886 -26.69 57.97 -59.41
CA THR A 886 -28.14 57.72 -59.50
C THR A 886 -28.44 56.32 -60.03
N SER A 887 -27.52 55.72 -60.80
CA SER A 887 -27.72 54.40 -61.42
C SER A 887 -27.80 53.22 -60.44
N VAL A 888 -27.34 53.37 -59.19
CA VAL A 888 -27.50 52.38 -58.12
C VAL A 888 -28.79 52.54 -57.31
N ILE A 889 -29.44 53.70 -57.37
CA ILE A 889 -30.63 54.02 -56.58
C ILE A 889 -31.83 53.24 -57.13
N ILE A 890 -32.63 52.66 -56.23
CA ILE A 890 -33.89 51.99 -56.52
C ILE A 890 -34.99 52.80 -55.80
N PRO A 891 -35.89 53.50 -56.50
CA PRO A 891 -36.82 54.44 -55.86
C PRO A 891 -37.78 53.74 -54.88
N ALA A 892 -38.11 54.43 -53.79
CA ALA A 892 -38.95 53.95 -52.71
C ALA A 892 -40.28 53.33 -53.19
N SER A 893 -40.69 52.23 -52.56
CA SER A 893 -41.79 51.37 -53.02
C SER A 893 -43.19 51.83 -52.59
N GLY A 894 -43.29 52.81 -51.68
CA GLY A 894 -44.55 53.28 -51.11
C GLY A 894 -45.12 52.36 -50.01
N HIS A 895 -45.98 52.89 -49.16
CA HIS A 895 -46.65 52.12 -48.10
C HIS A 895 -47.80 51.26 -48.65
N THR A 896 -47.89 50.02 -48.17
CA THR A 896 -49.07 49.15 -48.27
C THR A 896 -49.43 48.75 -46.85
N LEU A 897 -50.63 49.12 -46.36
CA LEU A 897 -50.99 49.01 -44.95
C LEU A 897 -52.06 47.97 -44.66
N SER A 898 -51.81 47.15 -43.63
CA SER A 898 -52.80 46.29 -42.98
C SER A 898 -53.28 46.90 -41.66
N ASN A 899 -54.56 46.70 -41.31
CA ASN A 899 -55.10 47.14 -40.02
C ASN A 899 -54.85 46.11 -38.91
N VAL A 900 -54.45 46.58 -37.72
CA VAL A 900 -54.36 45.80 -36.48
C VAL A 900 -55.39 46.34 -35.47
N PRO A 901 -56.39 45.53 -35.06
CA PRO A 901 -57.38 45.95 -34.08
C PRO A 901 -56.81 45.97 -32.64
N ALA A 902 -57.49 46.71 -31.76
CA ALA A 902 -57.14 46.80 -30.34
C ALA A 902 -57.29 45.47 -29.59
N LYS A 903 -56.49 45.27 -28.55
CA LYS A 903 -56.45 44.10 -27.65
C LYS A 903 -56.21 44.55 -26.22
N ASP A 904 -57.01 44.09 -25.26
CA ASP A 904 -56.81 44.41 -23.84
C ASP A 904 -55.52 43.78 -23.26
N ALA A 905 -54.89 44.47 -22.31
CA ALA A 905 -53.71 43.98 -21.59
C ALA A 905 -54.05 42.91 -20.53
N THR A 906 -53.15 41.96 -20.32
CA THR A 906 -53.31 40.89 -19.31
C THR A 906 -52.36 41.11 -18.13
N CYS A 907 -52.06 40.09 -17.32
CA CYS A 907 -51.08 40.21 -16.22
C CYS A 907 -49.62 40.15 -16.69
N THR A 908 -49.37 39.49 -17.83
CA THR A 908 -48.03 39.16 -18.33
C THR A 908 -47.82 39.50 -19.80
N GLU A 909 -48.89 39.63 -20.58
CA GLU A 909 -48.87 40.19 -21.94
C GLU A 909 -49.40 41.62 -21.93
N GLU A 910 -48.73 42.48 -22.69
CA GLU A 910 -49.20 43.82 -23.01
C GLU A 910 -50.39 43.75 -23.98
N GLY A 911 -51.22 44.79 -23.93
CA GLY A 911 -52.32 45.04 -24.87
C GLY A 911 -51.91 46.11 -25.88
N ASN A 912 -52.83 46.45 -26.79
CA ASN A 912 -52.63 47.53 -27.75
C ASN A 912 -53.93 48.27 -28.08
N GLU A 913 -53.83 49.56 -28.41
CA GLU A 913 -54.88 50.27 -29.13
C GLU A 913 -54.87 49.88 -30.63
N ALA A 914 -55.82 50.36 -31.43
CA ALA A 914 -55.90 50.00 -32.85
C ALA A 914 -54.97 50.88 -33.70
N TYR A 915 -54.23 50.28 -34.63
CA TYR A 915 -53.28 50.97 -35.51
C TYR A 915 -53.18 50.28 -36.88
N TYR A 916 -52.48 50.89 -37.83
CA TYR A 916 -52.15 50.29 -39.12
C TYR A 916 -50.66 49.95 -39.19
N ILE A 917 -50.29 48.82 -39.79
CA ILE A 917 -48.89 48.39 -39.99
C ILE A 917 -48.59 48.29 -41.47
N CYS A 918 -47.39 48.72 -41.89
CA CYS A 918 -46.97 48.60 -43.28
C CYS A 918 -46.36 47.23 -43.57
N ASP A 919 -47.03 46.45 -44.42
CA ASP A 919 -46.66 45.08 -44.83
C ASP A 919 -45.23 44.97 -45.42
N GLY A 920 -44.70 46.08 -45.95
CA GLY A 920 -43.36 46.17 -46.54
C GLY A 920 -42.27 46.82 -45.68
N CYS A 921 -42.56 47.33 -44.48
CA CYS A 921 -41.52 47.96 -43.63
C CYS A 921 -41.78 48.01 -42.11
N ASP A 922 -42.84 47.37 -41.60
CA ASP A 922 -43.18 47.27 -40.17
C ASP A 922 -43.34 48.60 -39.42
N LYS A 923 -43.36 49.74 -40.12
CA LYS A 923 -43.78 51.05 -39.58
C LYS A 923 -45.26 51.04 -39.23
N TRP A 924 -45.62 51.72 -38.14
CA TRP A 924 -46.98 51.77 -37.61
C TRP A 924 -47.57 53.16 -37.88
N PHE A 925 -48.88 53.25 -38.12
CA PHE A 925 -49.57 54.47 -38.55
C PHE A 925 -50.92 54.62 -37.86
N GLU A 926 -51.33 55.86 -37.58
CA GLU A 926 -52.65 56.18 -37.05
C GLU A 926 -53.74 56.12 -38.14
N ASP A 927 -53.36 56.45 -39.39
CA ASP A 927 -54.24 56.49 -40.57
C ASP A 927 -53.96 55.38 -41.59
N ALA A 928 -54.96 55.12 -42.45
CA ALA A 928 -54.89 54.10 -43.51
C ALA A 928 -54.13 54.59 -44.75
N GLU A 929 -53.88 55.90 -44.84
CA GLU A 929 -53.16 56.58 -45.92
C GLU A 929 -51.64 56.55 -45.74
N GLY A 930 -51.14 56.18 -44.54
CA GLY A 930 -49.71 56.06 -44.23
C GLY A 930 -48.98 57.39 -44.04
N THR A 931 -49.69 58.40 -43.53
CA THR A 931 -49.20 59.78 -43.43
C THR A 931 -48.76 60.18 -42.01
N SER A 932 -49.34 59.59 -40.97
CA SER A 932 -49.03 59.86 -39.55
C SER A 932 -48.36 58.64 -38.92
N GLU A 933 -47.02 58.61 -38.93
CA GLU A 933 -46.24 57.49 -38.39
C GLU A 933 -46.21 57.49 -36.85
N ILE A 934 -46.67 56.39 -36.25
CA ILE A 934 -46.56 56.09 -34.81
C ILE A 934 -45.09 55.75 -34.52
N THR A 935 -44.30 56.81 -34.33
CA THR A 935 -42.85 56.73 -34.07
C THR A 935 -42.55 56.23 -32.66
N ASP A 936 -43.33 56.62 -31.65
CA ASP A 936 -43.32 55.99 -30.33
C ASP A 936 -44.38 54.89 -30.28
N LYS A 937 -43.99 53.66 -30.61
CA LYS A 937 -44.88 52.50 -30.55
C LYS A 937 -45.37 52.18 -29.13
N THR A 938 -44.74 52.71 -28.07
CA THR A 938 -45.24 52.51 -26.70
C THR A 938 -46.50 53.33 -26.41
N SER A 939 -46.77 54.39 -27.18
CA SER A 939 -48.01 55.19 -27.05
C SER A 939 -49.30 54.40 -27.31
N VAL A 940 -49.23 53.37 -28.17
CA VAL A 940 -50.34 52.45 -28.48
C VAL A 940 -50.21 51.09 -27.81
N ILE A 941 -49.19 50.86 -26.97
CA ILE A 941 -49.04 49.65 -26.16
C ILE A 941 -49.63 49.92 -24.77
N ILE A 942 -50.60 49.10 -24.37
CA ILE A 942 -51.18 49.14 -23.03
C ILE A 942 -50.31 48.21 -22.15
N PRO A 943 -49.53 48.73 -21.18
CA PRO A 943 -48.57 47.89 -20.46
C PRO A 943 -49.25 46.75 -19.71
N ALA A 944 -48.54 45.61 -19.60
CA ALA A 944 -49.04 44.46 -18.86
C ALA A 944 -49.44 44.87 -17.43
N SER A 945 -50.67 44.54 -17.03
CA SER A 945 -51.33 45.06 -15.82
C SER A 945 -50.73 44.60 -14.49
N GLY A 946 -49.68 43.78 -14.54
CA GLY A 946 -48.85 43.34 -13.43
C GLY A 946 -49.49 42.27 -12.54
N HIS A 947 -48.66 41.66 -11.70
CA HIS A 947 -49.11 40.72 -10.68
C HIS A 947 -49.56 41.46 -9.43
N THR A 948 -50.86 41.41 -9.13
CA THR A 948 -51.39 41.78 -7.80
C THR A 948 -51.25 40.56 -6.90
N LEU A 949 -50.35 40.61 -5.91
CA LEU A 949 -49.92 39.45 -5.14
C LEU A 949 -50.47 39.41 -3.71
N SER A 950 -51.22 38.36 -3.40
CA SER A 950 -51.62 37.98 -2.04
C SER A 950 -50.57 37.06 -1.41
N ASN A 951 -50.20 37.31 -0.15
CA ASN A 951 -49.27 36.46 0.62
C ASN A 951 -50.02 35.25 1.21
N VAL A 952 -49.54 34.04 0.89
CA VAL A 952 -49.91 32.80 1.56
C VAL A 952 -48.80 32.47 2.58
N PRO A 953 -49.04 32.69 3.89
CA PRO A 953 -48.04 32.43 4.91
C PRO A 953 -47.72 30.93 5.04
N ALA A 954 -46.56 30.63 5.62
CA ALA A 954 -46.17 29.25 5.90
C ALA A 954 -47.15 28.58 6.88
N LYS A 955 -47.43 27.29 6.64
CA LYS A 955 -48.22 26.41 7.49
C LYS A 955 -47.41 25.15 7.73
N ASP A 956 -47.14 24.81 8.98
CA ASP A 956 -46.41 23.59 9.31
C ASP A 956 -47.18 22.33 8.91
N ALA A 957 -46.46 21.30 8.47
CA ALA A 957 -47.04 20.02 8.10
C ALA A 957 -47.54 19.25 9.32
N THR A 958 -48.66 18.55 9.16
CA THR A 958 -49.27 17.75 10.23
C THR A 958 -49.09 16.25 9.99
N CYS A 959 -49.72 15.42 10.81
CA CYS A 959 -49.76 13.96 10.61
C CYS A 959 -50.57 13.50 9.38
N THR A 960 -51.41 14.38 8.80
CA THR A 960 -52.43 14.03 7.77
C THR A 960 -52.55 15.05 6.66
N GLU A 961 -52.51 16.34 6.98
CA GLU A 961 -52.45 17.43 6.02
C GLU A 961 -50.99 17.84 5.78
N ASP A 962 -50.63 18.00 4.51
CA ASP A 962 -49.41 18.66 4.08
C ASP A 962 -49.35 20.10 4.61
N GLY A 963 -48.12 20.56 4.86
CA GLY A 963 -47.80 21.95 5.13
C GLY A 963 -47.35 22.67 3.86
N ASN A 964 -47.08 23.98 3.99
CA ASN A 964 -46.48 24.78 2.93
C ASN A 964 -45.45 25.76 3.50
N LYS A 965 -44.40 26.01 2.71
CA LYS A 965 -43.55 27.20 2.87
C LYS A 965 -44.38 28.46 2.56
N ALA A 966 -43.92 29.64 2.99
CA ALA A 966 -44.58 30.89 2.58
C ALA A 966 -44.35 31.14 1.08
N TYR A 967 -45.38 31.60 0.37
CA TYR A 967 -45.32 32.01 -1.03
C TYR A 967 -46.38 33.07 -1.34
N TYR A 968 -46.34 33.65 -2.54
CA TYR A 968 -47.30 34.66 -2.99
C TYR A 968 -48.11 34.11 -4.17
N ILE A 969 -49.39 34.49 -4.29
CA ILE A 969 -50.27 34.11 -5.40
C ILE A 969 -50.81 35.35 -6.11
N CYS A 970 -50.85 35.32 -7.45
CA CYS A 970 -51.44 36.41 -8.23
C CYS A 970 -52.96 36.28 -8.33
N ASP A 971 -53.68 37.25 -7.77
CA ASP A 971 -55.16 37.31 -7.67
C ASP A 971 -55.89 37.30 -9.02
N ARG A 972 -55.16 37.41 -10.13
CA ARG A 972 -55.68 37.55 -11.50
C ARG A 972 -55.24 36.45 -12.48
N CYS A 973 -54.29 35.60 -12.10
CA CYS A 973 -53.73 34.61 -13.05
C CYS A 973 -53.18 33.32 -12.40
N ASP A 974 -53.47 33.08 -11.12
CA ASP A 974 -53.15 31.84 -10.36
C ASP A 974 -51.68 31.39 -10.33
N LYS A 975 -50.76 32.20 -10.84
CA LYS A 975 -49.31 32.01 -10.75
C LYS A 975 -48.83 32.22 -9.31
N TRP A 976 -47.83 31.42 -8.90
CA TRP A 976 -47.25 31.44 -7.56
C TRP A 976 -45.83 32.01 -7.63
N PHE A 977 -45.38 32.72 -6.59
CA PHE A 977 -44.10 33.43 -6.57
C PHE A 977 -43.41 33.30 -5.21
N GLU A 978 -42.07 33.27 -5.19
CA GLU A 978 -41.28 33.23 -3.95
C GLU A 978 -41.22 34.60 -3.25
N ASP A 979 -41.37 35.68 -4.02
CA ASP A 979 -41.17 37.06 -3.59
C ASP A 979 -42.43 37.94 -3.74
N ALA A 980 -42.50 38.98 -2.91
CA ALA A 980 -43.61 39.95 -2.91
C ALA A 980 -43.60 40.90 -4.13
N GLN A 981 -42.57 40.84 -4.98
CA GLN A 981 -42.41 41.66 -6.17
C GLN A 981 -42.72 40.88 -7.48
N GLY A 982 -43.07 39.59 -7.38
CA GLY A 982 -43.51 38.76 -8.51
C GLY A 982 -42.42 38.44 -9.54
N LYS A 983 -41.15 38.34 -9.12
CA LYS A 983 -40.02 38.12 -10.03
C LYS A 983 -39.58 36.66 -10.14
N SER A 984 -39.75 35.87 -9.07
CA SER A 984 -39.38 34.45 -9.01
C SER A 984 -40.65 33.59 -9.05
N GLU A 985 -41.08 33.19 -10.25
CA GLU A 985 -42.26 32.33 -10.42
C GLU A 985 -41.98 30.88 -9.98
N ILE A 986 -42.79 30.38 -9.05
CA ILE A 986 -42.80 28.99 -8.59
C ILE A 986 -43.52 28.15 -9.65
N THR A 987 -42.76 27.67 -10.62
CA THR A 987 -43.25 26.83 -11.72
C THR A 987 -43.58 25.40 -11.27
N ASP A 988 -42.75 24.80 -10.41
CA ASP A 988 -43.08 23.57 -9.69
C ASP A 988 -43.73 23.88 -8.34
N LYS A 989 -45.07 23.88 -8.31
CA LYS A 989 -45.84 24.11 -7.09
C LYS A 989 -45.69 23.03 -6.03
N THR A 990 -45.09 21.87 -6.33
CA THR A 990 -44.78 20.85 -5.32
C THR A 990 -43.59 21.23 -4.45
N SER A 991 -42.68 22.08 -4.95
CA SER A 991 -41.47 22.53 -4.22
C SER A 991 -41.76 23.33 -2.94
N VAL A 992 -42.93 23.94 -2.82
CA VAL A 992 -43.40 24.62 -1.60
C VAL A 992 -44.22 23.74 -0.66
N ILE A 993 -44.68 22.57 -1.13
CA ILE A 993 -45.40 21.61 -0.29
C ILE A 993 -44.39 20.94 0.65
N ILE A 994 -44.74 20.89 1.94
CA ILE A 994 -44.04 20.11 2.95
C ILE A 994 -44.92 18.89 3.20
N PRO A 995 -44.58 17.70 2.68
CA PRO A 995 -45.45 16.53 2.78
C PRO A 995 -45.73 16.16 4.24
N ALA A 996 -46.94 15.71 4.52
CA ALA A 996 -47.41 15.34 5.86
C ALA A 996 -46.40 14.41 6.55
N ALA A 997 -46.09 14.69 7.82
CA ALA A 997 -45.05 14.03 8.60
C ALA A 997 -45.37 12.56 8.97
N GLY A 998 -46.49 12.04 8.45
CA GLY A 998 -47.02 10.71 8.72
C GLY A 998 -47.56 10.56 10.15
N HIS A 999 -48.16 9.40 10.38
CA HIS A 999 -48.67 9.06 11.70
C HIS A 999 -47.55 8.57 12.61
N GLN A 1000 -47.10 9.45 13.52
CA GLN A 1000 -46.31 9.05 14.68
C GLN A 1000 -47.23 8.30 15.65
N LEU A 1001 -47.07 6.98 15.70
CA LEU A 1001 -47.96 6.06 16.41
C LEU A 1001 -47.57 5.92 17.90
N SER A 1002 -48.56 5.93 18.80
CA SER A 1002 -48.36 5.57 20.20
C SER A 1002 -48.10 4.06 20.36
N GLY A 1003 -47.64 3.64 21.55
CA GLY A 1003 -47.80 2.24 21.97
C GLY A 1003 -49.29 1.82 22.00
N TRP A 1004 -49.53 0.51 22.03
CA TRP A 1004 -50.87 -0.08 21.91
C TRP A 1004 -51.94 0.58 22.80
N LYS A 1005 -53.05 0.97 22.18
CA LYS A 1005 -54.32 1.32 22.82
C LYS A 1005 -55.35 0.23 22.57
N THR A 1006 -56.32 0.14 23.47
CA THR A 1006 -57.21 -1.02 23.59
C THR A 1006 -58.59 -0.61 24.09
N ASP A 1007 -59.63 -1.31 23.64
CA ASP A 1007 -60.98 -1.30 24.22
C ASP A 1007 -61.46 -2.74 24.46
N ASP A 1008 -62.74 -2.99 24.75
CA ASP A 1008 -63.25 -4.34 25.05
C ASP A 1008 -63.31 -5.27 23.81
N ASN A 1009 -63.17 -4.69 22.60
CA ASN A 1009 -63.35 -5.37 21.32
C ASN A 1009 -62.04 -5.50 20.52
N SER A 1010 -61.14 -4.52 20.62
CA SER A 1010 -60.00 -4.37 19.70
C SER A 1010 -58.79 -3.65 20.31
N HIS A 1011 -57.66 -3.76 19.62
CA HIS A 1011 -56.44 -3.01 19.88
C HIS A 1011 -55.92 -2.34 18.60
N TRP A 1012 -55.26 -1.20 18.76
CA TRP A 1012 -54.70 -0.38 17.68
C TRP A 1012 -53.53 0.45 18.21
N HIS A 1013 -52.65 0.92 17.34
CA HIS A 1013 -51.75 2.03 17.67
C HIS A 1013 -52.44 3.35 17.31
N GLU A 1014 -52.36 4.38 18.17
CA GLU A 1014 -53.07 5.65 17.93
C GLU A 1014 -52.10 6.81 17.74
N CYS A 1015 -52.23 7.55 16.65
CA CYS A 1015 -51.55 8.82 16.49
C CYS A 1015 -52.23 9.90 17.34
N VAL A 1016 -51.49 10.94 17.76
CA VAL A 1016 -52.03 12.06 18.55
C VAL A 1016 -53.23 12.76 17.89
N CYS A 1017 -53.33 12.68 16.56
CA CYS A 1017 -54.46 13.18 15.76
C CYS A 1017 -55.62 12.17 15.57
N GLY A 1018 -55.70 11.11 16.39
CA GLY A 1018 -56.84 10.18 16.44
C GLY A 1018 -56.87 9.07 15.40
N TYR A 1019 -55.91 9.02 14.47
CA TYR A 1019 -55.78 7.91 13.52
C TYR A 1019 -55.38 6.61 14.23
N LYS A 1020 -56.07 5.51 13.88
CA LYS A 1020 -55.87 4.17 14.44
C LYS A 1020 -55.22 3.24 13.42
N ALA A 1021 -53.95 2.91 13.61
CA ALA A 1021 -53.22 1.89 12.85
C ALA A 1021 -53.36 0.50 13.50
N ASP A 1022 -53.12 -0.55 12.72
CA ASP A 1022 -53.05 -1.94 13.21
C ASP A 1022 -54.29 -2.40 14.00
N ALA A 1023 -55.46 -1.84 13.66
CA ALA A 1023 -56.72 -2.05 14.35
C ALA A 1023 -57.23 -3.50 14.16
N ALA A 1024 -56.97 -4.35 15.15
CA ALA A 1024 -57.31 -5.77 15.14
C ALA A 1024 -58.18 -6.15 16.35
N GLN A 1025 -59.06 -7.13 16.18
CA GLN A 1025 -59.78 -7.70 17.34
C GLN A 1025 -58.83 -8.50 18.23
N HIS A 1026 -59.12 -8.52 19.53
CA HIS A 1026 -58.28 -9.21 20.51
C HIS A 1026 -58.23 -10.72 20.31
N SER A 1027 -57.04 -11.23 19.97
CA SER A 1027 -56.72 -12.65 20.15
C SER A 1027 -56.37 -12.89 21.61
N PHE A 1028 -57.22 -13.60 22.34
CA PHE A 1028 -57.09 -13.83 23.78
C PHE A 1028 -56.45 -15.19 24.11
N LYS A 1029 -55.61 -15.21 25.14
CA LYS A 1029 -55.20 -16.43 25.86
C LYS A 1029 -55.66 -16.34 27.31
N TRP A 1030 -55.95 -17.49 27.91
CA TRP A 1030 -56.21 -17.57 29.35
C TRP A 1030 -54.89 -17.56 30.14
N VAL A 1031 -54.80 -16.69 31.13
CA VAL A 1031 -53.70 -16.63 32.10
C VAL A 1031 -54.27 -16.78 33.50
N ILE A 1032 -53.73 -17.72 34.27
CA ILE A 1032 -54.14 -17.98 35.65
C ILE A 1032 -53.36 -17.03 36.57
N GLU A 1033 -54.08 -16.20 37.31
CA GLU A 1033 -53.52 -15.31 38.32
C GLU A 1033 -53.29 -16.05 39.64
N LYS A 1034 -54.19 -16.99 39.94
CA LYS A 1034 -54.18 -17.79 41.17
C LYS A 1034 -54.85 -19.13 40.89
N GLU A 1035 -54.14 -20.22 41.13
CA GLU A 1035 -54.70 -21.57 41.03
C GLU A 1035 -55.83 -21.80 42.04
N ALA A 1036 -56.85 -22.56 41.63
CA ALA A 1036 -57.93 -22.99 42.52
C ALA A 1036 -57.48 -24.19 43.37
N ASN A 1037 -57.95 -24.26 44.61
CA ASN A 1037 -57.75 -25.43 45.47
C ASN A 1037 -59.08 -25.88 46.09
N ALA A 1038 -59.03 -26.94 46.91
CA ALA A 1038 -60.22 -27.60 47.45
C ALA A 1038 -61.09 -26.72 48.38
N THR A 1039 -60.59 -25.57 48.86
CA THR A 1039 -61.32 -24.65 49.76
C THR A 1039 -61.33 -23.20 49.31
N GLN A 1040 -60.39 -22.78 48.46
CA GLN A 1040 -60.31 -21.41 47.93
C GLN A 1040 -60.45 -21.43 46.42
N LYS A 1041 -61.30 -20.53 45.90
CA LYS A 1041 -61.40 -20.23 44.48
C LYS A 1041 -60.08 -19.68 43.95
N GLY A 1042 -59.77 -20.03 42.71
CA GLY A 1042 -58.72 -19.41 41.91
C GLY A 1042 -59.25 -18.23 41.10
N ALA A 1043 -58.38 -17.62 40.31
CA ALA A 1043 -58.72 -16.54 39.39
C ALA A 1043 -57.91 -16.68 38.10
N LYS A 1044 -58.55 -16.45 36.96
CA LYS A 1044 -57.90 -16.35 35.64
C LYS A 1044 -58.55 -15.28 34.81
N HIS A 1045 -57.78 -14.57 34.00
CA HIS A 1045 -58.30 -13.62 33.01
C HIS A 1045 -57.97 -14.09 31.59
N GLU A 1046 -58.68 -13.51 30.62
CA GLU A 1046 -58.25 -13.50 29.23
C GLU A 1046 -57.36 -12.27 29.02
N GLU A 1047 -56.08 -12.46 28.64
CA GLU A 1047 -55.22 -11.36 28.17
C GLU A 1047 -54.98 -11.48 26.67
N CYS A 1048 -54.98 -10.35 25.96
CA CYS A 1048 -54.70 -10.35 24.54
C CYS A 1048 -53.20 -10.58 24.27
N THR A 1049 -52.89 -11.51 23.38
CA THR A 1049 -51.51 -11.92 23.05
C THR A 1049 -50.68 -10.84 22.35
N VAL A 1050 -51.30 -9.76 21.88
CA VAL A 1050 -50.66 -8.70 21.07
C VAL A 1050 -50.46 -7.43 21.89
N CYS A 1051 -51.51 -6.92 22.52
CA CYS A 1051 -51.54 -5.62 23.20
C CYS A 1051 -51.56 -5.70 24.74
N GLY A 1052 -51.71 -6.89 25.32
CA GLY A 1052 -51.75 -7.08 26.78
C GLY A 1052 -53.03 -6.60 27.48
N TYR A 1053 -54.08 -6.17 26.77
CA TYR A 1053 -55.38 -5.87 27.39
C TYR A 1053 -55.94 -7.10 28.11
N LYS A 1054 -56.40 -6.91 29.35
CA LYS A 1054 -56.92 -7.95 30.24
C LYS A 1054 -58.41 -7.75 30.46
N ARG A 1055 -59.20 -8.77 30.17
CA ARG A 1055 -60.61 -8.84 30.61
C ARG A 1055 -60.68 -9.03 32.12
N ALA A 1056 -61.83 -8.70 32.71
CA ALA A 1056 -62.08 -8.94 34.13
C ALA A 1056 -61.78 -10.40 34.51
N ALA A 1057 -61.04 -10.59 35.61
CA ALA A 1057 -60.67 -11.92 36.09
C ALA A 1057 -61.93 -12.72 36.47
N VAL A 1058 -62.05 -13.92 35.90
CA VAL A 1058 -63.13 -14.85 36.17
C VAL A 1058 -62.67 -15.79 37.28
N GLU A 1059 -63.50 -15.95 38.31
CA GLU A 1059 -63.24 -16.92 39.37
C GLU A 1059 -63.15 -18.34 38.78
N ILE A 1060 -62.05 -19.04 39.06
CA ILE A 1060 -62.01 -20.49 38.93
C ILE A 1060 -62.69 -21.04 40.20
N PRO A 1061 -63.84 -21.73 40.11
CA PRO A 1061 -64.48 -22.28 41.29
C PRO A 1061 -63.52 -23.23 42.02
N ALA A 1062 -63.57 -23.20 43.35
CA ALA A 1062 -62.83 -24.14 44.18
C ALA A 1062 -63.17 -25.58 43.76
N THR A 1063 -62.18 -26.48 43.75
CA THR A 1063 -62.30 -27.87 43.23
C THR A 1063 -63.00 -28.80 44.23
N GLY A 1064 -64.08 -28.30 44.85
CA GLY A 1064 -64.70 -28.85 46.05
C GLY A 1064 -65.31 -30.25 45.87
N SER A 1065 -65.15 -31.07 46.89
CA SER A 1065 -65.60 -32.47 46.89
C SER A 1065 -67.11 -32.62 47.12
N THR A 1066 -67.72 -33.41 46.24
CA THR A 1066 -68.82 -34.37 46.51
C THR A 1066 -70.21 -33.87 46.98
N VAL A 1067 -71.21 -34.22 46.15
CA VAL A 1067 -72.63 -34.55 46.46
C VAL A 1067 -73.68 -33.40 46.47
N ALA A 1068 -74.89 -33.77 46.04
CA ALA A 1068 -76.05 -32.96 45.64
C ALA A 1068 -77.22 -33.12 46.68
N PRO A 1069 -78.49 -32.66 46.48
CA PRO A 1069 -79.14 -31.96 45.34
C PRO A 1069 -79.83 -30.62 45.80
N THR A 1070 -80.95 -30.04 45.33
CA THR A 1070 -82.12 -30.46 44.49
C THR A 1070 -82.91 -29.26 43.92
N THR A 1071 -83.92 -29.55 43.08
CA THR A 1071 -85.15 -28.78 42.79
C THR A 1071 -85.12 -27.44 42.02
N THR A 1072 -85.59 -27.54 40.78
CA THR A 1072 -86.49 -26.65 39.98
C THR A 1072 -87.64 -25.97 40.77
N PRO A 1073 -88.42 -24.98 40.24
CA PRO A 1073 -88.74 -24.75 38.80
C PRO A 1073 -88.83 -23.31 38.22
N THR A 1074 -88.61 -23.23 36.90
CA THR A 1074 -89.42 -22.57 35.83
C THR A 1074 -90.17 -21.24 36.07
N THR A 1075 -89.89 -20.22 35.24
CA THR A 1075 -90.87 -19.63 34.27
C THR A 1075 -90.25 -18.67 33.25
N THR A 1076 -90.60 -18.85 31.97
CA THR A 1076 -90.48 -17.88 30.86
C THR A 1076 -91.85 -17.17 30.67
N PRO A 1077 -92.00 -16.06 29.90
CA PRO A 1077 -92.18 -16.19 28.44
C PRO A 1077 -91.80 -14.99 27.52
N GLU A 1078 -91.56 -15.30 26.23
CA GLU A 1078 -91.93 -14.52 25.02
C GLU A 1078 -91.30 -13.11 24.74
N LYS A 1079 -91.24 -12.60 23.48
CA LYS A 1079 -91.81 -13.06 22.19
C LYS A 1079 -90.97 -12.65 20.93
N ASP A 1080 -91.17 -13.38 19.82
CA ASP A 1080 -91.16 -13.06 18.36
C ASP A 1080 -90.54 -11.73 17.80
N SER A 1081 -89.95 -11.64 16.59
CA SER A 1081 -89.54 -12.58 15.49
C SER A 1081 -88.73 -11.75 14.41
N THR A 1082 -88.41 -12.06 13.14
CA THR A 1082 -88.79 -13.08 12.11
C THR A 1082 -87.78 -13.12 10.91
N THR A 1083 -87.63 -14.26 10.22
CA THR A 1083 -87.39 -14.52 8.74
C THR A 1083 -86.71 -13.52 7.76
N THR A 1084 -85.93 -13.90 6.69
CA THR A 1084 -85.14 -15.11 6.26
C THR A 1084 -84.40 -14.86 4.90
N SER A 1085 -83.52 -15.80 4.47
CA SER A 1085 -83.01 -16.08 3.08
C SER A 1085 -81.83 -15.21 2.56
N ALA A 1086 -80.90 -15.61 1.66
CA ALA A 1086 -80.42 -16.89 1.05
C ALA A 1086 -79.18 -16.56 0.12
N SER A 1087 -78.27 -17.41 -0.39
CA SER A 1087 -77.83 -18.82 -0.21
C SER A 1087 -76.44 -19.05 -0.89
N ALA A 1088 -75.81 -20.24 -0.80
CA ALA A 1088 -74.45 -20.56 -1.33
C ALA A 1088 -74.44 -21.33 -2.70
N VAL A 1089 -73.30 -21.76 -3.30
CA VAL A 1089 -72.58 -23.04 -3.01
C VAL A 1089 -71.29 -23.29 -3.88
N LYS A 1090 -70.15 -23.67 -3.22
CA LYS A 1090 -69.00 -24.59 -3.56
C LYS A 1090 -68.10 -24.50 -4.85
N SER A 1091 -66.77 -24.36 -4.63
CA SER A 1091 -65.62 -25.34 -4.75
C SER A 1091 -65.37 -26.17 -6.07
N PRO A 1092 -64.18 -26.81 -6.36
CA PRO A 1092 -63.11 -27.31 -5.44
C PRO A 1092 -61.59 -27.42 -5.90
N LYS A 1093 -60.66 -27.66 -4.91
CA LYS A 1093 -59.47 -28.59 -4.83
C LYS A 1093 -58.36 -28.64 -5.94
N THR A 1094 -57.09 -29.11 -5.77
CA THR A 1094 -56.19 -29.72 -4.71
C THR A 1094 -54.70 -29.50 -5.13
N GLY A 1095 -53.58 -29.94 -4.50
CA GLY A 1095 -53.24 -30.74 -3.29
C GLY A 1095 -51.74 -31.24 -3.31
N ASP A 1096 -51.24 -31.83 -2.20
CA ASP A 1096 -49.91 -32.49 -1.97
C ASP A 1096 -48.61 -31.63 -2.09
N ASN A 1097 -47.62 -31.60 -1.14
CA ASN A 1097 -46.75 -32.59 -0.44
C ASN A 1097 -45.42 -32.89 -1.20
N SER A 1098 -44.22 -33.02 -0.59
CA SER A 1098 -43.80 -33.27 0.81
C SER A 1098 -42.41 -32.72 1.23
N ASN A 1099 -42.08 -32.87 2.53
CA ASN A 1099 -40.81 -32.67 3.26
C ASN A 1099 -39.58 -33.47 2.70
N ILE A 1100 -38.29 -33.27 3.08
CA ILE A 1100 -37.64 -32.46 4.14
C ILE A 1100 -36.19 -32.03 3.77
N PHE A 1101 -35.70 -30.89 4.28
CA PHE A 1101 -34.37 -30.79 4.92
C PHE A 1101 -34.34 -29.55 5.83
N LEU A 1102 -33.69 -29.65 6.99
CA LEU A 1102 -33.63 -28.60 8.01
C LEU A 1102 -32.17 -28.48 8.53
N TRP A 1103 -31.88 -27.39 9.25
CA TRP A 1103 -30.58 -26.95 9.79
C TRP A 1103 -29.70 -26.12 8.85
N ILE A 1104 -29.10 -25.07 9.42
CA ILE A 1104 -28.26 -24.03 8.78
C ILE A 1104 -29.06 -23.27 7.68
N VAL A 1105 -29.61 -22.08 7.93
CA VAL A 1105 -28.93 -20.89 8.48
C VAL A 1105 -29.74 -20.21 9.60
N LEU A 1106 -29.07 -19.98 10.73
CA LEU A 1106 -29.30 -18.83 11.62
C LEU A 1106 -28.07 -17.92 11.48
N LEU A 1107 -28.27 -16.60 11.61
CA LEU A 1107 -27.22 -15.57 11.67
C LEU A 1107 -26.27 -15.43 10.45
N VAL A 1108 -26.57 -14.48 9.57
CA VAL A 1108 -25.55 -13.57 9.00
C VAL A 1108 -26.12 -12.15 9.06
N ILE A 1109 -25.28 -11.17 9.44
CA ILE A 1109 -25.61 -9.75 9.51
C ILE A 1109 -24.78 -8.98 8.48
N SER A 1110 -25.41 -8.01 7.81
CA SER A 1110 -24.82 -6.93 6.98
C SER A 1110 -24.11 -7.28 5.65
N GLY A 1111 -24.23 -6.39 4.66
CA GLY A 1111 -23.15 -6.15 3.68
C GLY A 1111 -23.43 -6.39 2.18
N GLY A 1112 -24.29 -5.57 1.53
CA GLY A 1112 -24.42 -5.53 0.05
C GLY A 1112 -25.24 -6.68 -0.56
N ILE A 1113 -25.56 -6.69 -1.86
CA ILE A 1113 -25.31 -5.74 -2.98
C ILE A 1113 -26.59 -5.68 -3.84
N VAL A 1114 -26.91 -4.53 -4.46
CA VAL A 1114 -27.79 -4.52 -5.65
C VAL A 1114 -27.17 -3.67 -6.76
N SER A 1115 -26.78 -4.36 -7.83
CA SER A 1115 -26.54 -3.81 -9.17
C SER A 1115 -27.24 -4.72 -10.17
N CYS A 1116 -28.03 -4.16 -11.10
CA CYS A 1116 -28.01 -4.55 -12.53
C CYS A 1116 -29.09 -3.87 -13.39
N ILE A 1117 -28.63 -3.22 -14.47
CA ILE A 1117 -29.14 -3.31 -15.85
C ILE A 1117 -30.63 -2.98 -16.12
N ILE A 1118 -30.86 -1.90 -16.89
CA ILE A 1118 -31.76 -1.95 -18.06
C ILE A 1118 -31.03 -1.34 -19.27
N VAL A 1119 -30.92 -2.09 -20.38
CA VAL A 1119 -30.44 -1.60 -21.69
C VAL A 1119 -31.28 -2.21 -22.81
N TYR A 1120 -32.31 -1.49 -23.29
CA TYR A 1120 -33.00 -1.67 -24.57
C TYR A 1120 -34.09 -0.56 -24.71
N ASN A 1121 -34.50 -0.05 -25.88
CA ASN A 1121 -34.06 -0.26 -27.26
C ASN A 1121 -34.54 0.87 -28.19
N LYS A 1122 -33.71 1.36 -29.13
CA LYS A 1122 -34.22 1.86 -30.43
C LYS A 1122 -33.12 1.91 -31.50
N LYS A 1123 -33.24 1.08 -32.55
CA LYS A 1123 -32.33 1.07 -33.72
C LYS A 1123 -33.11 1.00 -35.03
N ARG A 1124 -33.07 2.09 -35.81
CA ARG A 1124 -33.45 2.22 -37.25
C ARG A 1124 -33.23 3.70 -37.64
N LYS A 1125 -32.72 4.06 -38.83
CA LYS A 1125 -32.32 3.26 -40.02
C LYS A 1125 -31.37 4.09 -40.91
N CYS A 1126 -30.85 3.45 -41.97
CA CYS A 1126 -30.13 4.02 -43.13
C CYS A 1126 -28.65 4.39 -42.93
N ASN A 1127 -27.81 4.46 -43.98
CA ASN A 1127 -27.59 3.49 -45.10
C ASN A 1127 -26.40 3.96 -45.98
N ARG A 1128 -25.71 2.99 -46.62
CA ARG A 1128 -24.80 3.12 -47.78
C ARG A 1128 -23.44 3.85 -47.63
N LYS A 1129 -22.42 3.07 -48.01
CA LYS A 1129 -21.06 3.41 -48.48
C LYS A 1129 -20.15 4.08 -47.46
#